data_AF-A0A6G0HX04-F1
#
_entry.id   AF-A0A6G0HX04-F1
#
_cell.length_a   1.000
_cell.length_b   1.000
_cell.length_c   1.000
_cell.angle_alpha   90.00
_cell.angle_beta   90.00
_cell.angle_gamma   90.00
#
_symmetry.space_group_name_H-M   'P 1'
#
loop_
_entity.id
_entity.type
_entity.pdbx_description
1 polymer ?
#
loop_
_entity_poly.entity_id
_entity_poly.type
_entity_poly.pdbx_seq_one_letter_code
_entity_poly.pdbx_strand_id
1 'polypeptide(L)'
;MTQQMQNLQLSQTRKCPGGPASPSAAKRLYRNLSEKLRGSTSSFEDTYFFGKTDRLRKASTMQGSDCIFEAVEQQDLDTVQILLYQFSAEELDLNTPNSQGLTPLDIAIMTNNTPIAKLLLKAGGKESPHFVSVESREAHLSSLVVEAELRAADLAAQAQRDGLSLEACHKDKQLRAWEWRSKLYKRMKTGFQHARAPEAPSMVRLSVSSSTTLTVTFQEPQCLNSTVVTNRRDRKRQLKTPRGHEPSEVEWSCLKDFSLLAGELVLDNLQSLKCIISSLTTGRVYYVRVSAYNMKGWGPPACSLPPSAAPSNWRESDGREPRRRGHIEAMERLLQQVRATHTHYCCGDTKLQNPSRKQSVSRSLKHLFNSSNKFVKTLKRGIYLAAVFYHKDSLLVTAEDQVPIVEVDDSYSSSLMQDFLWFTKLSCMWEDVRWLRQSMSVSMSSSSTLQARHKMLTAASQLQSLLGTHNLGRVHYEPIKDRHGNVLLVTIRDMESQHSLFSGKWMQVTKLQSQRKSLSTPEEPYALDILIITIQDILAYQRRGTHRLAPGLYLGFLKLSSSVDQIRVLVSQRTPNMLCHTRVRDNANVSREEWDWIQTLSAAREKEPSGEESEEAGHRPESNAPLLYYELQTAIKSLLKHINLPLHQARHFRLYSQEVVELGHGVSFLLLLPAADNVCSAPGQSNPYTPLSGFLHLPLQMFELGHFCTYKEKFISLYCRLSSGLDLDALITQQALREAITDSEVTTAKQRHQLILDYIQEDGVSEHRSRDTRAIPADLCRHVKRERRGTEDSNRFHVYVHVKG
;
A
#
# COMPACT_ATOMS: atom_id res chain seq x y z
N MET A 1 46.13 39.38 -21.81
CA MET A 1 46.66 40.54 -22.56
C MET A 1 47.56 40.00 -23.65
N THR A 2 47.32 40.44 -24.90
CA THR A 2 48.25 40.61 -26.06
C THR A 2 49.14 39.43 -26.45
N GLN A 3 49.35 39.07 -27.71
CA GLN A 3 48.90 39.46 -29.06
C GLN A 3 49.76 38.58 -30.00
N GLN A 4 49.30 38.29 -31.21
CA GLN A 4 50.00 38.55 -32.48
C GLN A 4 49.23 37.84 -33.61
N MET A 5 48.60 38.58 -34.53
CA MET A 5 49.19 39.20 -35.75
C MET A 5 49.48 38.11 -36.81
N GLN A 6 49.14 38.24 -38.10
CA GLN A 6 48.90 39.42 -38.93
C GLN A 6 48.41 38.97 -40.34
N ASN A 7 47.56 39.78 -40.99
CA ASN A 7 47.65 40.31 -42.37
C ASN A 7 47.87 39.38 -43.60
N LEU A 8 47.41 39.64 -44.83
CA LEU A 8 46.78 40.78 -45.54
C LEU A 8 46.25 40.29 -46.92
N GLN A 9 45.13 40.89 -47.35
CA GLN A 9 44.72 41.32 -48.72
C GLN A 9 44.83 40.41 -49.96
N LEU A 10 43.71 40.26 -50.70
CA LEU A 10 43.44 40.92 -52.01
C LEU A 10 42.05 40.57 -52.57
N SER A 11 41.68 41.29 -53.62
CA SER A 11 40.35 41.70 -54.10
C SER A 11 39.64 40.83 -55.16
N GLN A 12 38.31 41.06 -55.27
CA GLN A 12 37.40 40.98 -56.44
C GLN A 12 36.71 39.65 -56.90
N THR A 13 35.37 39.70 -56.77
CA THR A 13 34.24 39.25 -57.64
C THR A 13 34.02 37.80 -58.16
N ARG A 14 32.75 37.36 -57.98
CA ARG A 14 31.88 36.39 -58.73
C ARG A 14 31.58 34.98 -58.13
N LYS A 15 30.26 34.77 -57.95
CA LYS A 15 29.39 33.57 -58.07
C LYS A 15 29.30 32.50 -56.94
N CYS A 16 28.07 32.40 -56.40
CA CYS A 16 27.28 31.33 -55.74
C CYS A 16 27.60 29.85 -56.10
N PRO A 17 27.21 28.83 -55.27
CA PRO A 17 25.81 28.60 -54.83
C PRO A 17 25.53 27.95 -53.44
N GLY A 18 24.29 28.12 -52.96
CA GLY A 18 23.52 27.03 -52.33
C GLY A 18 22.99 27.17 -50.90
N GLY A 19 21.77 27.71 -50.75
CA GLY A 19 20.70 27.13 -49.89
C GLY A 19 20.62 27.51 -48.39
N PRO A 20 19.41 27.48 -47.78
CA PRO A 20 18.94 28.45 -46.75
C PRO A 20 18.81 27.80 -45.33
N ALA A 21 18.53 28.49 -44.22
CA ALA A 21 17.42 29.41 -43.98
C ALA A 21 17.58 30.33 -42.75
N SER A 22 16.81 31.41 -42.80
CA SER A 22 16.80 32.66 -42.02
C SER A 22 16.45 32.58 -40.53
N PRO A 23 16.94 33.55 -39.72
CA PRO A 23 16.35 33.94 -38.46
C PRO A 23 15.79 35.39 -38.44
N SER A 24 14.82 35.57 -37.54
CA SER A 24 14.53 36.75 -36.70
C SER A 24 14.74 38.20 -37.21
N ALA A 25 13.64 38.95 -37.08
CA ALA A 25 13.55 40.28 -36.44
C ALA A 25 14.11 41.54 -37.14
N ALA A 26 13.18 42.35 -37.67
CA ALA A 26 13.22 43.81 -37.65
C ALA A 26 11.77 44.32 -37.66
N LYS A 27 11.13 44.63 -36.53
CA LYS A 27 11.05 45.97 -35.90
C LYS A 27 11.50 47.15 -36.78
N ARG A 28 10.58 48.11 -36.91
CA ARG A 28 10.69 49.53 -37.33
C ARG A 28 10.58 49.75 -38.84
N LEU A 29 9.71 50.61 -39.39
CA LEU A 29 8.87 51.68 -38.85
C LEU A 29 7.94 52.18 -39.99
N TYR A 30 6.71 52.60 -39.63
CA TYR A 30 5.86 53.60 -40.31
C TYR A 30 5.34 53.24 -41.73
N ARG A 31 4.10 53.54 -42.17
CA ARG A 31 3.14 54.58 -41.81
C ARG A 31 1.82 54.30 -42.54
N ASN A 32 0.75 54.21 -41.76
CA ASN A 32 -0.60 54.77 -41.97
C ASN A 32 -1.13 55.13 -43.37
N LEU A 33 -2.40 54.76 -43.52
CA LEU A 33 -3.51 55.43 -44.23
C LEU A 33 -3.66 55.20 -45.73
N SER A 34 -4.61 54.34 -46.06
CA SER A 34 -5.66 54.70 -47.02
C SER A 34 -6.94 53.91 -46.70
N GLU A 35 -7.89 54.60 -46.08
CA GLU A 35 -9.31 54.25 -46.15
C GLU A 35 -9.77 54.27 -47.62
N LYS A 36 -10.64 53.33 -48.01
CA LYS A 36 -12.01 53.59 -48.51
C LYS A 36 -12.52 52.52 -49.48
N LEU A 37 -13.83 52.31 -49.36
CA LEU A 37 -14.84 51.86 -50.34
C LEU A 37 -15.22 50.36 -50.38
N ARG A 38 -16.51 50.16 -50.06
CA ARG A 38 -17.54 49.27 -50.68
C ARG A 38 -17.21 47.76 -50.74
N GLY A 39 -18.10 46.83 -50.46
CA GLY A 39 -19.55 46.85 -50.28
C GLY A 39 -20.02 45.40 -49.99
N SER A 40 -21.29 45.26 -49.63
CA SER A 40 -22.02 44.06 -49.20
C SER A 40 -21.83 42.78 -50.06
N THR A 41 -21.77 41.59 -49.43
CA THR A 41 -22.86 40.58 -49.34
C THR A 41 -22.44 39.37 -48.45
N SER A 42 -23.47 38.71 -47.91
CA SER A 42 -23.56 37.48 -47.09
C SER A 42 -22.63 36.29 -47.41
N SER A 43 -22.10 35.61 -46.38
CA SER A 43 -22.59 34.30 -45.86
C SER A 43 -21.55 33.60 -44.95
N PHE A 44 -22.05 33.03 -43.85
CA PHE A 44 -21.69 31.79 -43.13
C PHE A 44 -20.24 31.23 -43.11
N GLU A 45 -19.82 30.89 -41.87
CA GLU A 45 -18.73 29.99 -41.41
C GLU A 45 -17.29 30.21 -41.90
N ASP A 46 -16.35 30.51 -40.97
CA ASP A 46 -15.63 29.45 -40.25
C ASP A 46 -14.64 30.00 -39.19
N THR A 47 -14.56 29.29 -38.07
CA THR A 47 -13.42 29.14 -37.13
C THR A 47 -12.54 30.35 -36.74
N TYR A 48 -12.63 30.78 -35.48
CA TYR A 48 -11.47 31.26 -34.71
C TYR A 48 -11.42 30.58 -33.33
N PHE A 49 -10.75 29.43 -33.31
CA PHE A 49 -10.24 28.77 -32.10
C PHE A 49 -8.74 29.09 -31.96
N PHE A 50 -8.26 29.24 -30.72
CA PHE A 50 -6.90 29.59 -30.27
C PHE A 50 -6.45 31.06 -30.43
N GLY A 51 -6.63 31.86 -29.37
CA GLY A 51 -5.94 33.15 -29.29
C GLY A 51 -6.22 34.04 -28.09
N LYS A 52 -6.66 33.54 -26.92
CA LYS A 52 -6.85 34.38 -25.71
C LYS A 52 -6.58 33.65 -24.39
N THR A 53 -5.52 32.85 -24.28
CA THR A 53 -5.16 32.20 -23.00
C THR A 53 -4.32 33.09 -22.07
N ASP A 54 -3.83 34.25 -22.51
CA ASP A 54 -2.91 35.08 -21.69
C ASP A 54 -3.53 36.34 -21.06
N ARG A 55 -4.83 36.63 -21.28
CA ARG A 55 -5.51 37.79 -20.63
C ARG A 55 -6.41 37.43 -19.45
N LEU A 56 -6.68 36.15 -19.20
CA LEU A 56 -7.56 35.71 -18.10
C LEU A 56 -6.85 35.54 -16.76
N ARG A 57 -5.52 35.68 -16.69
CA ARG A 57 -4.78 35.45 -15.44
C ARG A 57 -4.82 36.59 -14.41
N LYS A 58 -5.46 37.73 -14.69
CA LYS A 58 -5.62 38.86 -13.75
C LYS A 58 -6.90 39.70 -13.97
N ALA A 59 -8.04 39.05 -14.19
CA ALA A 59 -9.34 39.71 -14.12
C ALA A 59 -10.19 39.00 -13.06
N SER A 60 -10.93 39.79 -12.28
CA SER A 60 -11.64 39.43 -11.05
C SER A 60 -12.49 38.15 -11.15
N THR A 61 -12.59 37.42 -10.03
CA THR A 61 -13.50 36.27 -9.78
C THR A 61 -14.91 36.46 -10.34
N MET A 62 -15.39 37.72 -10.41
CA MET A 62 -16.68 38.12 -11.01
C MET A 62 -16.86 37.72 -12.49
N GLN A 63 -15.79 37.62 -13.29
CA GLN A 63 -15.93 37.22 -14.70
C GLN A 63 -16.13 35.70 -14.86
N GLY A 64 -15.59 34.89 -13.94
CA GLY A 64 -15.73 33.43 -13.97
C GLY A 64 -17.15 32.96 -13.64
N SER A 65 -17.77 33.56 -12.63
CA SER A 65 -19.14 33.26 -12.21
C SER A 65 -20.16 33.60 -13.30
N ASP A 66 -20.06 34.79 -13.90
CA ASP A 66 -21.02 35.22 -14.93
C ASP A 66 -20.93 34.33 -16.18
N CYS A 67 -19.72 33.92 -16.58
CA CYS A 67 -19.51 33.02 -17.72
C CYS A 67 -20.11 31.63 -17.50
N ILE A 68 -20.01 31.05 -16.30
CA ILE A 68 -20.61 29.73 -16.04
C ILE A 68 -22.14 29.81 -15.97
N PHE A 69 -22.70 30.89 -15.42
CA PHE A 69 -24.15 31.13 -15.45
C PHE A 69 -24.65 31.24 -16.90
N GLU A 70 -24.01 32.08 -17.72
CA GLU A 70 -24.39 32.26 -19.13
C GLU A 70 -24.32 30.95 -19.92
N ALA A 71 -23.24 30.17 -19.77
CA ALA A 71 -23.08 28.89 -20.46
C ALA A 71 -24.18 27.87 -20.07
N VAL A 72 -24.51 27.79 -18.78
CA VAL A 72 -25.59 26.92 -18.28
C VAL A 72 -26.96 27.39 -18.74
N GLU A 73 -27.20 28.70 -18.69
CA GLU A 73 -28.41 29.36 -19.18
C GLU A 73 -28.66 29.08 -20.66
N GLN A 74 -27.62 29.15 -21.50
CA GLN A 74 -27.68 28.81 -22.93
C GLN A 74 -27.66 27.31 -23.23
N GLN A 75 -27.56 26.46 -22.21
CA GLN A 75 -27.43 25.00 -22.36
C GLN A 75 -26.21 24.56 -23.19
N ASP A 76 -25.13 25.34 -23.16
CA ASP A 76 -23.88 25.07 -23.88
C ASP A 76 -22.99 24.11 -23.07
N LEU A 77 -23.12 22.81 -23.38
CA LEU A 77 -22.39 21.75 -22.71
C LEU A 77 -20.87 21.88 -22.87
N ASP A 78 -20.40 22.26 -24.07
CA ASP A 78 -18.98 22.30 -24.40
C ASP A 78 -18.29 23.42 -23.62
N THR A 79 -18.91 24.60 -23.57
CA THR A 79 -18.38 25.73 -22.79
C THR A 79 -18.38 25.42 -21.29
N VAL A 80 -19.44 24.79 -20.76
CA VAL A 80 -19.46 24.33 -19.35
C VAL A 80 -18.31 23.36 -19.07
N GLN A 81 -18.07 22.39 -19.96
CA GLN A 81 -16.99 21.41 -19.79
C GLN A 81 -15.61 22.06 -19.83
N ILE A 82 -15.39 23.03 -20.73
CA ILE A 82 -14.14 23.80 -20.82
C ILE A 82 -13.90 24.59 -19.54
N LEU A 83 -14.92 25.30 -19.03
CA LEU A 83 -14.80 26.09 -17.81
C LEU A 83 -14.46 25.21 -16.59
N LEU A 84 -15.18 24.10 -16.41
CA LEU A 84 -14.94 23.15 -15.31
C LEU A 84 -13.60 22.40 -15.42
N TYR A 85 -13.01 22.33 -16.63
CA TYR A 85 -11.67 21.78 -16.84
C TYR A 85 -10.57 22.81 -16.53
N GLN A 86 -10.81 24.08 -16.83
CA GLN A 86 -9.82 25.15 -16.68
C GLN A 86 -9.76 25.75 -15.27
N PHE A 87 -10.88 25.74 -14.55
CA PHE A 87 -11.03 26.41 -13.26
C PHE A 87 -11.60 25.47 -12.19
N SER A 88 -11.21 25.70 -10.95
CA SER A 88 -11.79 25.01 -9.79
C SER A 88 -13.19 25.53 -9.45
N ALA A 89 -13.94 24.77 -8.65
CA ALA A 89 -15.29 25.12 -8.21
C ALA A 89 -15.35 26.43 -7.40
N GLU A 90 -14.27 26.73 -6.66
CA GLU A 90 -14.11 27.93 -5.85
C GLU A 90 -13.80 29.15 -6.71
N GLU A 91 -13.02 28.98 -7.78
CA GLU A 91 -12.72 30.06 -8.74
C GLU A 91 -13.93 30.44 -9.61
N LEU A 92 -14.79 29.45 -9.91
CA LEU A 92 -16.05 29.67 -10.64
C LEU A 92 -17.23 30.07 -9.75
N ASP A 93 -17.06 30.02 -8.43
CA ASP A 93 -18.10 30.31 -7.44
C ASP A 93 -19.43 29.54 -7.70
N LEU A 94 -19.34 28.23 -7.97
CA LEU A 94 -20.47 27.39 -8.42
C LEU A 94 -21.65 27.32 -7.44
N ASN A 95 -21.45 27.71 -6.19
CA ASN A 95 -22.39 27.52 -5.09
C ASN A 95 -23.01 28.83 -4.59
N THR A 96 -22.60 29.98 -5.11
CA THR A 96 -23.20 31.28 -4.75
C THR A 96 -24.41 31.55 -5.66
N PRO A 97 -25.62 31.78 -5.11
CA PRO A 97 -26.78 32.10 -5.92
C PRO A 97 -26.61 33.43 -6.66
N ASN A 98 -27.14 33.52 -7.88
CA ASN A 98 -27.21 34.77 -8.62
C ASN A 98 -28.23 35.75 -8.02
N SER A 99 -28.43 36.90 -8.67
CA SER A 99 -29.40 37.92 -8.25
C SER A 99 -30.86 37.44 -8.19
N GLN A 100 -31.16 36.28 -8.79
CA GLN A 100 -32.47 35.62 -8.78
C GLN A 100 -32.55 34.48 -7.75
N GLY A 101 -31.52 34.33 -6.91
CA GLY A 101 -31.46 33.28 -5.89
C GLY A 101 -31.23 31.87 -6.42
N LEU A 102 -30.74 31.73 -7.66
CA LEU A 102 -30.50 30.45 -8.34
C LEU A 102 -29.00 30.16 -8.46
N THR A 103 -28.58 28.92 -8.20
CA THR A 103 -27.24 28.45 -8.56
C THR A 103 -27.21 27.95 -10.01
N PRO A 104 -26.03 27.77 -10.63
CA PRO A 104 -25.94 27.14 -11.95
C PRO A 104 -26.55 25.73 -11.95
N LEU A 105 -26.40 24.98 -10.85
CA LEU A 105 -26.99 23.66 -10.72
C LEU A 105 -28.53 23.72 -10.74
N ASP A 106 -29.14 24.68 -10.04
CA ASP A 106 -30.60 24.87 -10.02
C ASP A 106 -31.16 25.05 -11.45
N ILE A 107 -30.51 25.89 -12.26
CA ILE A 107 -30.91 26.16 -13.64
C ILE A 107 -30.79 24.89 -14.49
N ALA A 108 -29.66 24.17 -14.38
CA ALA A 108 -29.43 22.94 -15.13
C ALA A 108 -30.47 21.86 -14.83
N ILE A 109 -30.79 21.62 -13.55
CA ILE A 109 -31.75 20.58 -13.18
C ILE A 109 -33.19 21.02 -13.54
N MET A 110 -33.58 22.28 -13.30
CA MET A 110 -34.94 22.75 -13.60
C MET A 110 -35.23 22.87 -15.09
N THR A 111 -34.20 23.07 -15.93
CA THR A 111 -34.34 22.96 -17.38
C THR A 111 -34.22 21.53 -17.92
N ASN A 112 -34.11 20.54 -17.02
CA ASN A 112 -33.93 19.12 -17.33
C ASN A 112 -32.67 18.81 -18.19
N ASN A 113 -31.61 19.61 -18.05
CA ASN A 113 -30.33 19.38 -18.72
C ASN A 113 -29.43 18.46 -17.88
N THR A 114 -29.69 17.16 -17.97
CA THR A 114 -28.99 16.11 -17.21
C THR A 114 -27.47 16.10 -17.40
N PRO A 115 -26.91 16.23 -18.64
CA PRO A 115 -25.47 16.28 -18.85
C PRO A 115 -24.78 17.42 -18.09
N ILE A 116 -25.31 18.65 -18.19
CA ILE A 116 -24.75 19.82 -17.51
C ILE A 116 -24.87 19.66 -15.99
N ALA A 117 -26.03 19.21 -15.50
CA ALA A 117 -26.24 19.00 -14.07
C ALA A 117 -25.27 17.96 -13.47
N LYS A 118 -24.99 16.85 -14.18
CA LYS A 118 -24.01 15.84 -13.74
C LYS A 118 -22.58 16.39 -13.73
N LEU A 119 -22.20 17.23 -14.69
CA LEU A 119 -20.91 17.90 -14.69
C LEU A 119 -20.75 18.85 -13.51
N LEU A 120 -21.76 19.66 -13.24
CA LEU A 120 -21.78 20.59 -12.11
C LEU A 120 -21.72 19.85 -10.76
N LEU A 121 -22.50 18.78 -10.58
CA LEU A 121 -22.45 17.93 -9.38
C LEU A 121 -21.07 17.29 -9.20
N LYS A 122 -20.47 16.78 -10.28
CA LYS A 122 -19.11 16.22 -10.25
C LYS A 122 -18.07 17.29 -9.87
N ALA A 123 -18.29 18.54 -10.25
CA ALA A 123 -17.46 19.66 -9.85
C ALA A 123 -17.78 20.21 -8.45
N GLY A 124 -18.74 19.64 -7.71
CA GLY A 124 -19.10 20.09 -6.35
C GLY A 124 -20.12 21.22 -6.29
N GLY A 125 -20.88 21.43 -7.38
CA GLY A 125 -22.05 22.31 -7.42
C GLY A 125 -23.19 21.80 -6.53
N LYS A 126 -23.93 22.73 -5.94
CA LYS A 126 -25.01 22.49 -4.96
C LYS A 126 -26.26 23.29 -5.33
N GLU A 127 -27.41 22.78 -4.92
CA GLU A 127 -28.68 23.52 -5.04
C GLU A 127 -28.69 24.76 -4.15
N SER A 128 -29.45 25.78 -4.52
CA SER A 128 -29.59 27.00 -3.71
C SER A 128 -30.20 26.71 -2.34
N PRO A 129 -29.65 27.29 -1.26
CA PRO A 129 -30.16 27.10 0.10
C PRO A 129 -31.50 27.82 0.34
N HIS A 130 -31.94 28.69 -0.56
CA HIS A 130 -33.16 29.48 -0.41
C HIS A 130 -34.45 28.66 -0.57
N PHE A 131 -34.36 27.48 -1.18
CA PHE A 131 -35.52 26.62 -1.41
C PHE A 131 -35.81 25.75 -0.18
N VAL A 132 -36.62 26.29 0.72
CA VAL A 132 -36.98 25.63 1.98
C VAL A 132 -37.98 24.49 1.76
N SER A 133 -38.82 24.54 0.73
CA SER A 133 -39.78 23.48 0.38
C SER A 133 -40.03 23.43 -1.14
N VAL A 134 -40.66 22.34 -1.60
CA VAL A 134 -41.06 22.16 -3.01
C VAL A 134 -42.03 23.27 -3.43
N GLU A 135 -42.95 23.66 -2.55
CA GLU A 135 -43.94 24.72 -2.77
C GLU A 135 -43.27 26.10 -2.84
N SER A 136 -42.31 26.37 -1.96
CA SER A 136 -41.53 27.62 -1.99
C SER A 136 -40.75 27.77 -3.30
N ARG A 137 -40.17 26.67 -3.80
CA ARG A 137 -39.47 26.65 -5.10
C ARG A 137 -40.41 26.89 -6.27
N GLU A 138 -41.62 26.31 -6.25
CA GLU A 138 -42.62 26.55 -7.30
C GLU A 138 -43.15 27.99 -7.30
N ALA A 139 -43.40 28.54 -6.12
CA ALA A 139 -43.83 29.93 -5.95
C ALA A 139 -42.76 30.91 -6.46
N HIS A 140 -41.50 30.67 -6.12
CA HIS A 140 -40.37 31.47 -6.61
C HIS A 140 -40.26 31.44 -8.14
N LEU A 141 -40.31 30.25 -8.75
CA LEU A 141 -40.31 30.12 -10.22
C LEU A 141 -41.48 30.85 -10.86
N SER A 142 -42.67 30.78 -10.25
CA SER A 142 -43.84 31.50 -10.74
C SER A 142 -43.66 33.02 -10.66
N SER A 143 -43.06 33.52 -9.59
CA SER A 143 -42.71 34.95 -9.44
C SER A 143 -41.71 35.40 -10.51
N LEU A 144 -40.65 34.62 -10.75
CA LEU A 144 -39.64 34.92 -11.77
C LEU A 144 -40.23 34.99 -13.19
N VAL A 145 -41.17 34.08 -13.52
CA VAL A 145 -41.88 34.12 -14.82
C VAL A 145 -42.67 35.42 -14.96
N VAL A 146 -43.46 35.79 -13.94
CA VAL A 146 -44.28 37.00 -13.98
C VAL A 146 -43.42 38.26 -14.06
N GLU A 147 -42.35 38.34 -13.28
CA GLU A 147 -41.42 39.48 -13.32
C GLU A 147 -40.77 39.63 -14.69
N ALA A 148 -40.26 38.54 -15.27
CA ALA A 148 -39.62 38.57 -16.57
C ALA A 148 -40.58 38.96 -17.70
N GLU A 149 -41.84 38.49 -17.64
CA GLU A 149 -42.88 38.88 -18.59
C GLU A 149 -43.25 40.37 -18.48
N LEU A 150 -43.41 40.87 -17.25
CA LEU A 150 -43.74 42.27 -17.00
C LEU A 150 -42.61 43.20 -17.48
N ARG A 151 -41.35 42.86 -17.18
CA ARG A 151 -40.18 43.60 -17.66
C ARG A 151 -40.06 43.59 -19.17
N ALA A 152 -40.32 42.46 -19.82
CA ALA A 152 -40.33 42.36 -21.28
C ALA A 152 -41.46 43.22 -21.89
N ALA A 153 -42.67 43.17 -21.32
CA ALA A 153 -43.80 43.97 -21.79
C ALA A 153 -43.56 45.48 -21.64
N ASP A 154 -43.00 45.91 -20.50
CA ASP A 154 -42.64 47.32 -20.27
C ASP A 154 -41.59 47.82 -21.28
N LEU A 155 -40.55 47.03 -21.51
CA LEU A 155 -39.51 47.35 -22.49
C LEU A 155 -40.04 47.34 -23.93
N ALA A 156 -40.97 46.45 -24.27
CA ALA A 156 -41.63 46.43 -25.58
C ALA A 156 -42.51 47.67 -25.77
N ALA A 157 -43.28 48.06 -24.77
CA ALA A 157 -44.11 49.27 -24.79
C ALA A 157 -43.27 50.56 -24.83
N GLN A 158 -42.04 50.54 -24.29
CA GLN A 158 -41.09 51.65 -24.41
C GLN A 158 -40.40 51.67 -25.79
N ALA A 159 -40.03 50.50 -26.33
CA ALA A 159 -39.44 50.38 -27.66
C ALA A 159 -40.41 50.85 -28.76
N GLN A 160 -41.72 50.63 -28.60
CA GLN A 160 -42.75 51.17 -29.50
C GLN A 160 -42.87 52.71 -29.45
N ARG A 161 -42.46 53.35 -28.33
CA ARG A 161 -42.55 54.81 -28.14
C ARG A 161 -41.32 55.58 -28.62
N ASP A 162 -40.14 54.96 -28.61
CA ASP A 162 -38.85 55.67 -28.76
C ASP A 162 -38.28 55.76 -30.19
N GLY A 163 -38.85 55.07 -31.19
CA GLY A 163 -38.40 55.16 -32.59
C GLY A 163 -36.93 54.73 -32.84
N LEU A 164 -36.34 55.12 -33.99
CA LEU A 164 -34.99 54.73 -34.43
C LEU A 164 -33.86 55.58 -33.78
N SER A 165 -33.74 55.53 -32.45
CA SER A 165 -32.66 56.18 -31.68
C SER A 165 -31.50 55.21 -31.35
N LEU A 166 -30.29 55.73 -31.08
CA LEU A 166 -29.17 54.92 -30.56
C LEU A 166 -29.50 54.31 -29.18
N GLU A 167 -30.33 54.98 -28.38
CA GLU A 167 -30.88 54.44 -27.12
C GLU A 167 -31.88 53.30 -27.36
N ALA A 168 -32.60 53.33 -28.49
CA ALA A 168 -33.53 52.27 -28.86
C ALA A 168 -32.80 50.94 -29.16
N CYS A 169 -31.57 50.99 -29.69
CA CYS A 169 -30.75 49.80 -29.91
C CYS A 169 -30.34 49.11 -28.59
N HIS A 170 -29.99 49.87 -27.55
CA HIS A 170 -29.69 49.30 -26.23
C HIS A 170 -30.94 48.73 -25.56
N LYS A 171 -32.08 49.43 -25.67
CA LYS A 171 -33.37 48.94 -25.18
C LYS A 171 -33.86 47.69 -25.92
N ASP A 172 -33.62 47.58 -27.24
CA ASP A 172 -33.93 46.37 -28.03
C ASP A 172 -33.10 45.16 -27.56
N LYS A 173 -31.81 45.35 -27.27
CA LYS A 173 -30.97 44.29 -26.68
C LYS A 173 -31.47 43.86 -25.30
N GLN A 174 -31.87 44.81 -24.46
CA GLN A 174 -32.45 44.50 -23.14
C GLN A 174 -33.80 43.79 -23.26
N LEU A 175 -34.65 44.21 -24.19
CA LEU A 175 -35.93 43.56 -24.48
C LEU A 175 -35.71 42.09 -24.88
N ARG A 176 -34.83 41.83 -25.85
CA ARG A 176 -34.51 40.46 -26.27
C ARG A 176 -33.94 39.61 -25.12
N ALA A 177 -33.11 40.19 -24.26
CA ALA A 177 -32.58 39.50 -23.09
C ALA A 177 -33.69 39.13 -22.08
N TRP A 178 -34.65 40.02 -21.83
CA TRP A 178 -35.78 39.76 -20.93
C TRP A 178 -36.82 38.79 -21.54
N GLU A 179 -37.07 38.85 -22.85
CA GLU A 179 -37.87 37.87 -23.57
C GLU A 179 -37.24 36.48 -23.50
N TRP A 180 -35.91 36.39 -23.65
CA TRP A 180 -35.17 35.15 -23.50
C TRP A 180 -35.24 34.62 -22.07
N ARG A 181 -35.05 35.46 -21.05
CA ARG A 181 -35.21 35.07 -19.63
C ARG A 181 -36.62 34.58 -19.32
N SER A 182 -37.64 35.24 -19.85
CA SER A 182 -39.04 34.76 -19.72
C SER A 182 -39.19 33.35 -20.30
N LYS A 183 -38.62 33.06 -21.47
CA LYS A 183 -38.62 31.71 -22.07
C LYS A 183 -37.85 30.71 -21.20
N LEU A 184 -36.69 31.08 -20.65
CA LEU A 184 -35.91 30.24 -19.74
C LEU A 184 -36.72 29.90 -18.49
N TYR A 185 -37.27 30.89 -17.78
CA TYR A 185 -38.03 30.66 -16.55
C TYR A 185 -39.31 29.86 -16.80
N LYS A 186 -39.98 30.05 -17.93
CA LYS A 186 -41.09 29.17 -18.34
C LYS A 186 -40.64 27.73 -18.52
N ARG A 187 -39.49 27.51 -19.17
CA ARG A 187 -38.91 26.16 -19.33
C ARG A 187 -38.50 25.57 -17.98
N MET A 188 -37.92 26.36 -17.09
CA MET A 188 -37.58 25.93 -15.73
C MET A 188 -38.83 25.53 -14.94
N LYS A 189 -39.89 26.34 -15.03
CA LYS A 189 -41.18 26.06 -14.38
C LYS A 189 -41.81 24.78 -14.93
N THR A 190 -41.86 24.61 -16.25
CA THR A 190 -42.41 23.38 -16.84
C THR A 190 -41.55 22.17 -16.52
N GLY A 191 -40.22 22.28 -16.59
CA GLY A 191 -39.30 21.20 -16.20
C GLY A 191 -39.46 20.81 -14.74
N PHE A 192 -39.58 21.80 -13.84
CA PHE A 192 -39.91 21.56 -12.44
C PHE A 192 -41.28 20.90 -12.27
N GLN A 193 -42.33 21.31 -12.97
CA GLN A 193 -43.66 20.72 -12.81
C GLN A 193 -43.76 19.28 -13.29
N HIS A 194 -43.01 18.93 -14.35
CA HIS A 194 -42.97 17.56 -14.89
C HIS A 194 -41.98 16.65 -14.16
N ALA A 195 -41.08 17.20 -13.35
CA ALA A 195 -40.15 16.46 -12.50
C ALA A 195 -40.90 15.60 -11.47
N ARG A 196 -40.33 14.44 -11.14
CA ARG A 196 -40.82 13.53 -10.09
C ARG A 196 -39.68 13.20 -9.13
N ALA A 197 -40.01 12.69 -7.95
CA ALA A 197 -39.00 12.12 -7.07
C ALA A 197 -38.27 10.96 -7.78
N PRO A 198 -36.99 10.68 -7.45
CA PRO A 198 -36.22 9.63 -8.10
C PRO A 198 -36.83 8.25 -7.88
N GLU A 199 -36.47 7.29 -8.72
CA GLU A 199 -36.76 5.88 -8.44
C GLU A 199 -35.80 5.31 -7.38
N ALA A 200 -36.08 4.09 -6.93
CA ALA A 200 -35.26 3.41 -5.96
C ALA A 200 -33.83 3.16 -6.52
N PRO A 201 -32.77 3.36 -5.71
CA PRO A 201 -31.41 3.00 -6.08
C PRO A 201 -31.28 1.54 -6.52
N SER A 202 -30.39 1.28 -7.47
CA SER A 202 -30.15 -0.08 -7.98
C SER A 202 -28.90 -0.70 -7.33
N MET A 203 -28.79 -2.04 -7.38
CA MET A 203 -27.60 -2.79 -6.92
C MET A 203 -27.15 -2.47 -5.48
N VAL A 204 -28.09 -2.25 -4.56
CA VAL A 204 -27.78 -2.06 -3.14
C VAL A 204 -27.20 -3.36 -2.56
N ARG A 205 -25.90 -3.38 -2.29
CA ARG A 205 -25.16 -4.51 -1.72
C ARG A 205 -24.74 -4.21 -0.30
N LEU A 206 -24.91 -5.18 0.58
CA LEU A 206 -24.47 -5.12 1.98
C LEU A 206 -23.33 -6.11 2.21
N SER A 207 -22.28 -5.69 2.92
CA SER A 207 -21.15 -6.55 3.27
C SER A 207 -20.60 -6.25 4.66
N VAL A 208 -20.12 -7.29 5.35
CA VAL A 208 -19.54 -7.17 6.68
C VAL A 208 -18.08 -6.76 6.59
N SER A 209 -17.73 -5.57 7.08
CA SER A 209 -16.39 -5.00 6.93
C SER A 209 -15.51 -5.15 8.16
N SER A 210 -16.09 -5.34 9.34
CA SER A 210 -15.41 -5.70 10.59
C SER A 210 -16.42 -6.20 11.63
N SER A 211 -15.96 -6.45 12.87
CA SER A 211 -16.82 -6.75 14.02
C SER A 211 -17.84 -5.66 14.36
N THR A 212 -17.65 -4.42 13.91
CA THR A 212 -18.54 -3.29 14.28
C THR A 212 -18.92 -2.42 13.09
N THR A 213 -18.62 -2.86 11.85
CA THR A 213 -18.86 -2.06 10.65
C THR A 213 -19.47 -2.86 9.51
N LEU A 214 -20.40 -2.24 8.80
CA LEU A 214 -20.98 -2.73 7.54
C LEU A 214 -20.67 -1.75 6.41
N THR A 215 -20.43 -2.27 5.22
CA THR A 215 -20.28 -1.47 4.00
C THR A 215 -21.49 -1.68 3.11
N VAL A 216 -22.04 -0.57 2.62
CA VAL A 216 -23.15 -0.52 1.68
C VAL A 216 -22.63 0.08 0.38
N THR A 217 -22.85 -0.59 -0.76
CA THR A 217 -22.58 -0.02 -2.08
C THR A 217 -23.83 -0.06 -2.92
N PHE A 218 -24.05 0.93 -3.78
CA PHE A 218 -25.27 1.02 -4.59
C PHE A 218 -24.99 1.76 -5.90
N GLN A 219 -25.96 1.83 -6.78
CA GLN A 219 -25.91 2.54 -8.06
C GLN A 219 -27.07 3.52 -8.16
N GLU A 220 -26.89 4.59 -8.94
CA GLU A 220 -27.99 5.51 -9.27
C GLU A 220 -29.16 4.75 -9.94
N PRO A 221 -30.40 5.26 -9.84
CA PRO A 221 -31.53 4.68 -10.55
C PRO A 221 -31.29 4.66 -12.07
N GLN A 222 -31.68 3.58 -12.76
CA GLN A 222 -31.33 3.35 -14.18
C GLN A 222 -32.26 4.04 -15.19
N CYS A 223 -33.27 4.79 -14.75
CA CYS A 223 -34.30 5.32 -15.63
C CYS A 223 -33.86 6.55 -16.46
N LEU A 224 -34.01 6.43 -17.79
CA LEU A 224 -33.67 7.42 -18.82
C LEU A 224 -34.40 8.77 -18.68
N ASN A 225 -35.54 8.80 -17.98
CA ASN A 225 -36.37 9.99 -17.78
C ASN A 225 -36.31 10.53 -16.34
N SER A 226 -35.40 10.02 -15.50
CA SER A 226 -35.31 10.45 -14.11
C SER A 226 -34.54 11.76 -13.99
N THR A 227 -35.15 12.73 -13.31
CA THR A 227 -34.50 13.99 -12.91
C THR A 227 -33.30 13.72 -12.01
N VAL A 228 -32.21 14.44 -12.26
CA VAL A 228 -30.88 14.26 -11.66
C VAL A 228 -30.97 14.12 -10.13
N VAL A 229 -30.34 13.07 -9.59
CA VAL A 229 -30.19 12.86 -8.14
C VAL A 229 -29.25 13.93 -7.58
N THR A 230 -29.67 14.60 -6.53
CA THR A 230 -28.90 15.67 -5.88
C THR A 230 -28.69 15.37 -4.41
N ASN A 231 -27.61 15.92 -3.85
CA ASN A 231 -27.34 15.81 -2.43
C ASN A 231 -27.69 17.13 -1.73
N ARG A 232 -28.51 17.02 -0.69
CA ARG A 232 -28.60 17.87 0.53
C ARG A 232 -29.81 18.80 0.69
N ARG A 233 -30.27 18.88 1.95
CA ARG A 233 -30.75 20.10 2.65
C ARG A 233 -29.81 20.39 3.82
N ASP A 234 -29.43 21.66 4.02
CA ASP A 234 -28.45 22.06 5.04
C ASP A 234 -29.03 21.99 6.47
N ARG A 235 -28.43 21.18 7.34
CA ARG A 235 -28.82 20.99 8.75
C ARG A 235 -28.32 22.13 9.63
N LYS A 236 -28.91 23.33 9.55
CA LYS A 236 -28.85 24.31 10.64
C LYS A 236 -30.24 24.85 10.96
N ARG A 237 -30.71 24.48 12.16
CA ARG A 237 -31.95 24.85 12.85
C ARG A 237 -33.21 24.10 12.39
N GLN A 238 -33.59 23.07 13.14
CA GLN A 238 -34.71 23.22 14.07
C GLN A 238 -34.76 22.10 15.12
N LEU A 239 -35.14 22.55 16.31
CA LEU A 239 -35.33 21.80 17.53
C LEU A 239 -36.65 21.02 17.44
N LYS A 240 -36.60 19.72 17.72
CA LYS A 240 -37.71 18.83 18.16
C LYS A 240 -39.05 18.96 17.41
N THR A 241 -39.28 18.08 16.43
CA THR A 241 -40.59 17.45 16.16
C THR A 241 -40.38 16.07 15.50
N PRO A 242 -41.21 15.05 15.80
CA PRO A 242 -41.07 13.71 15.24
C PRO A 242 -41.77 13.61 13.87
N ARG A 243 -41.14 12.88 12.94
CA ARG A 243 -41.59 12.53 11.58
C ARG A 243 -41.42 13.63 10.53
N GLY A 244 -40.40 13.45 9.70
CA GLY A 244 -40.19 14.18 8.44
C GLY A 244 -38.93 13.64 7.76
N HIS A 245 -39.11 12.89 6.69
CA HIS A 245 -38.08 12.17 5.92
C HIS A 245 -36.99 13.11 5.33
N GLU A 246 -35.70 12.72 5.34
CA GLU A 246 -34.49 13.55 5.03
C GLU A 246 -33.42 12.85 4.15
N PRO A 247 -32.79 13.51 3.13
CA PRO A 247 -32.31 13.09 1.77
C PRO A 247 -31.29 11.93 1.69
N SER A 248 -31.01 11.39 0.47
CA SER A 248 -30.34 10.09 0.17
C SER A 248 -29.72 9.36 1.37
N GLU A 249 -30.55 8.54 1.98
CA GLU A 249 -30.49 8.10 3.36
C GLU A 249 -30.21 6.61 3.31
N VAL A 250 -29.04 6.26 3.80
CA VAL A 250 -28.77 4.88 4.19
C VAL A 250 -29.38 4.74 5.58
N GLU A 251 -30.54 4.12 5.66
CA GLU A 251 -31.21 3.81 6.91
C GLU A 251 -30.85 2.39 7.34
N TRP A 252 -30.64 2.20 8.64
CA TRP A 252 -30.50 0.87 9.20
C TRP A 252 -31.37 0.68 10.44
N SER A 253 -31.90 -0.53 10.57
CA SER A 253 -32.77 -0.92 11.68
C SER A 253 -32.44 -2.33 12.16
N CYS A 254 -32.75 -2.62 13.41
CA CYS A 254 -32.74 -4.00 13.92
C CYS A 254 -34.04 -4.75 13.58
N LEU A 255 -35.04 -4.06 13.01
CA LEU A 255 -36.34 -4.60 12.63
C LEU A 255 -36.49 -4.55 11.11
N LYS A 256 -37.00 -5.63 10.52
CA LYS A 256 -37.13 -5.79 9.07
C LYS A 256 -38.07 -4.75 8.42
N ASP A 257 -39.03 -4.25 9.19
CA ASP A 257 -40.03 -3.27 8.76
C ASP A 257 -39.57 -1.82 8.91
N PHE A 258 -38.39 -1.58 9.49
CA PHE A 258 -37.86 -0.25 9.80
C PHE A 258 -38.80 0.59 10.69
N SER A 259 -39.64 -0.05 11.51
CA SER A 259 -40.53 0.64 12.46
C SER A 259 -39.78 1.43 13.53
N LEU A 260 -38.56 1.01 13.87
CA LEU A 260 -37.63 1.71 14.75
C LEU A 260 -36.24 1.80 14.10
N LEU A 261 -35.83 3.01 13.71
CA LEU A 261 -34.50 3.23 13.14
C LEU A 261 -33.42 3.10 14.21
N ALA A 262 -32.36 2.36 13.88
CA ALA A 262 -31.14 2.31 14.67
C ALA A 262 -30.16 3.43 14.27
N GLY A 263 -30.27 3.94 13.05
CA GLY A 263 -29.59 5.15 12.59
C GLY A 263 -29.80 5.41 11.11
N GLU A 264 -29.31 6.57 10.68
CA GLU A 264 -29.44 7.10 9.33
C GLU A 264 -28.13 7.79 8.91
N LEU A 265 -27.85 7.81 7.61
CA LEU A 265 -26.73 8.58 7.04
C LEU A 265 -27.12 9.17 5.70
N VAL A 266 -26.99 10.49 5.59
CA VAL A 266 -27.10 11.24 4.34
C VAL A 266 -25.72 11.37 3.69
N LEU A 267 -25.61 10.97 2.43
CA LEU A 267 -24.35 11.10 1.68
C LEU A 267 -24.25 12.46 0.99
N ASP A 268 -23.18 13.20 1.27
CA ASP A 268 -22.93 14.54 0.69
C ASP A 268 -22.19 14.49 -0.66
N ASN A 269 -21.50 13.40 -0.99
CA ASN A 269 -20.73 13.26 -2.23
C ASN A 269 -21.13 12.01 -3.04
N LEU A 270 -21.78 12.19 -4.20
CA LEU A 270 -22.18 11.10 -5.10
C LEU A 270 -21.05 10.53 -5.96
N GLN A 271 -19.83 11.09 -5.92
CA GLN A 271 -18.70 10.52 -6.66
C GLN A 271 -18.31 9.12 -6.16
N SER A 272 -18.67 8.79 -4.92
CA SER A 272 -18.48 7.46 -4.34
C SER A 272 -19.82 6.92 -3.84
N LEU A 273 -20.43 6.01 -4.60
CA LEU A 273 -21.69 5.33 -4.23
C LEU A 273 -21.41 4.17 -3.24
N LYS A 274 -20.67 4.48 -2.18
CA LYS A 274 -20.23 3.57 -1.12
C LYS A 274 -20.34 4.28 0.23
N CYS A 275 -20.97 3.60 1.18
CA CYS A 275 -21.16 4.06 2.55
C CYS A 275 -20.58 3.04 3.54
N ILE A 276 -19.99 3.52 4.63
CA ILE A 276 -19.53 2.70 5.75
C ILE A 276 -20.37 3.06 6.98
N ILE A 277 -21.18 2.10 7.44
CA ILE A 277 -21.92 2.20 8.70
C ILE A 277 -20.97 1.71 9.80
N SER A 278 -20.68 2.56 10.77
CA SER A 278 -19.71 2.28 11.84
C SER A 278 -20.35 2.28 13.22
N SER A 279 -19.59 1.85 14.24
CA SER A 279 -20.03 1.82 15.64
C SER A 279 -21.27 0.94 15.89
N LEU A 280 -21.44 -0.12 15.10
CA LEU A 280 -22.53 -1.08 15.26
C LEU A 280 -22.18 -2.10 16.35
N THR A 281 -23.20 -2.68 16.97
CA THR A 281 -23.03 -3.75 17.96
C THR A 281 -22.64 -5.06 17.26
N THR A 282 -21.52 -5.65 17.66
CA THR A 282 -21.04 -6.94 17.15
C THR A 282 -22.09 -8.04 17.31
N GLY A 283 -22.26 -8.85 16.27
CA GLY A 283 -23.20 -9.98 16.23
C GLY A 283 -24.68 -9.60 16.12
N ARG A 284 -25.03 -8.32 16.23
CA ARG A 284 -26.42 -7.85 16.10
C ARG A 284 -26.80 -7.69 14.63
N VAL A 285 -27.98 -8.19 14.25
CA VAL A 285 -28.46 -8.10 12.86
C VAL A 285 -28.99 -6.70 12.57
N TYR A 286 -28.59 -6.14 11.42
CA TYR A 286 -29.09 -4.88 10.89
C TYR A 286 -29.63 -5.06 9.49
N TYR A 287 -30.85 -4.57 9.25
CA TYR A 287 -31.47 -4.40 7.94
C TYR A 287 -31.07 -3.04 7.39
N VAL A 288 -30.79 -2.96 6.09
CA VAL A 288 -30.35 -1.72 5.44
C VAL A 288 -31.20 -1.43 4.21
N ARG A 289 -31.59 -0.17 4.05
CA ARG A 289 -32.23 0.33 2.82
C ARG A 289 -31.62 1.67 2.41
N VAL A 290 -31.68 1.97 1.12
CA VAL A 290 -31.13 3.20 0.53
C VAL A 290 -32.20 3.85 -0.33
N SER A 291 -32.36 5.16 -0.17
CA SER A 291 -33.27 5.98 -0.99
C SER A 291 -32.47 7.01 -1.78
N ALA A 292 -33.02 7.51 -2.90
CA ALA A 292 -32.41 8.59 -3.70
C ALA A 292 -33.25 9.88 -3.62
N TYR A 293 -32.59 11.03 -3.54
CA TYR A 293 -33.19 12.35 -3.41
C TYR A 293 -32.97 13.23 -4.65
N ASN A 294 -33.94 14.12 -4.94
CA ASN A 294 -33.74 15.24 -5.85
C ASN A 294 -34.55 16.48 -5.42
N MET A 295 -34.63 17.49 -6.29
CA MET A 295 -35.39 18.73 -6.07
C MET A 295 -36.89 18.56 -5.72
N LYS A 296 -37.50 17.39 -5.97
CA LYS A 296 -38.89 17.05 -5.64
C LYS A 296 -39.02 16.28 -4.34
N GLY A 297 -37.90 15.85 -3.76
CA GLY A 297 -37.86 15.06 -2.55
C GLY A 297 -37.44 13.63 -2.83
N TRP A 298 -38.05 12.73 -2.08
CA TRP A 298 -37.54 11.39 -1.86
C TRP A 298 -38.18 10.31 -2.71
N GLY A 299 -37.34 9.49 -3.32
CA GLY A 299 -37.73 8.26 -3.99
C GLY A 299 -38.06 7.13 -3.02
N PRO A 300 -38.70 6.05 -3.51
CA PRO A 300 -38.94 4.86 -2.70
C PRO A 300 -37.61 4.19 -2.28
N PRO A 301 -37.55 3.57 -1.07
CA PRO A 301 -36.35 2.90 -0.60
C PRO A 301 -36.11 1.56 -1.32
N ALA A 302 -34.84 1.25 -1.60
CA ALA A 302 -34.37 -0.06 -2.02
C ALA A 302 -33.71 -0.80 -0.85
N CYS A 303 -34.18 -2.01 -0.54
CA CYS A 303 -33.51 -2.89 0.43
C CYS A 303 -32.17 -3.40 -0.11
N SER A 304 -31.21 -3.61 0.78
CA SER A 304 -29.93 -4.20 0.42
C SER A 304 -30.04 -5.69 0.06
N LEU A 305 -29.02 -6.20 -0.61
CA LEU A 305 -28.79 -7.62 -0.85
C LEU A 305 -27.40 -8.03 -0.30
N PRO A 306 -27.33 -8.92 0.71
CA PRO A 306 -28.46 -9.48 1.47
C PRO A 306 -29.27 -8.39 2.22
N PRO A 307 -30.54 -8.66 2.58
CA PRO A 307 -31.43 -7.68 3.23
C PRO A 307 -30.98 -7.29 4.64
N SER A 308 -30.13 -8.11 5.25
CA SER A 308 -29.53 -7.83 6.56
C SER A 308 -28.17 -8.50 6.69
N ALA A 309 -27.35 -7.98 7.60
CA ALA A 309 -26.10 -8.60 8.00
C ALA A 309 -25.80 -8.29 9.48
N ALA A 310 -25.01 -9.16 10.12
CA ALA A 310 -24.48 -8.92 11.46
C ALA A 310 -22.99 -8.53 11.38
N PRO A 311 -22.59 -7.34 11.88
CA PRO A 311 -21.19 -6.96 12.02
C PRO A 311 -20.44 -8.04 12.79
N SER A 312 -19.44 -8.63 12.16
CA SER A 312 -18.75 -9.79 12.71
C SER A 312 -17.40 -10.03 12.08
N ASN A 313 -16.58 -10.84 12.75
CA ASN A 313 -15.36 -11.40 12.20
C ASN A 313 -15.20 -12.88 12.60
N TRP A 314 -14.31 -13.58 11.90
CA TRP A 314 -14.02 -15.01 12.06
C TRP A 314 -13.69 -15.45 13.51
N ARG A 315 -13.19 -14.55 14.38
CA ARG A 315 -12.83 -14.88 15.77
C ARG A 315 -14.05 -15.09 16.66
N GLU A 316 -15.20 -14.57 16.25
CA GLU A 316 -16.44 -14.70 17.01
C GLU A 316 -17.09 -16.09 16.85
N SER A 317 -16.61 -16.93 15.92
CA SER A 317 -17.03 -18.33 15.79
C SER A 317 -16.50 -19.21 16.93
N ASP A 318 -15.31 -18.90 17.45
CA ASP A 318 -14.55 -19.83 18.30
C ASP A 318 -14.69 -19.53 19.80
N GLY A 319 -15.39 -18.45 20.17
CA GLY A 319 -15.56 -18.00 21.58
C GLY A 319 -14.25 -17.69 22.32
N ARG A 320 -13.11 -17.71 21.62
CA ARG A 320 -11.78 -17.48 22.20
C ARG A 320 -11.53 -15.98 22.35
N GLU A 321 -11.16 -15.55 23.55
CA GLU A 321 -10.73 -14.18 23.86
C GLU A 321 -9.70 -13.65 22.84
N PRO A 322 -9.85 -12.40 22.33
CA PRO A 322 -8.85 -11.76 21.50
C PRO A 322 -7.51 -11.62 22.25
N ARG A 323 -6.48 -12.37 21.86
CA ARG A 323 -5.19 -12.46 22.59
C ARG A 323 -4.26 -11.23 22.46
N ARG A 324 -4.80 -10.03 22.23
CA ARG A 324 -4.05 -8.93 21.61
C ARG A 324 -3.54 -7.79 22.50
N ARG A 325 -3.70 -7.79 23.82
CA ARG A 325 -3.25 -6.63 24.64
C ARG A 325 -1.93 -6.87 25.36
N GLY A 326 -1.01 -5.92 25.21
CA GLY A 326 0.15 -5.78 26.09
C GLY A 326 1.43 -6.51 25.66
N HIS A 327 1.47 -7.16 24.49
CA HIS A 327 2.62 -7.98 24.11
C HIS A 327 3.86 -7.14 23.76
N ILE A 328 3.71 -6.08 22.97
CA ILE A 328 4.82 -5.18 22.65
C ILE A 328 5.38 -4.58 23.94
N GLU A 329 4.50 -4.13 24.82
CA GLU A 329 4.85 -3.57 26.13
C GLU A 329 5.52 -4.61 27.04
N ALA A 330 5.16 -5.90 26.94
CA ALA A 330 5.80 -6.99 27.65
C ALA A 330 7.22 -7.25 27.15
N MET A 331 7.42 -7.29 25.82
CA MET A 331 8.74 -7.45 25.22
C MET A 331 9.65 -6.26 25.54
N GLU A 332 9.12 -5.03 25.57
CA GLU A 332 9.86 -3.84 25.97
C GLU A 332 10.32 -3.93 27.42
N ARG A 333 9.43 -4.34 28.35
CA ARG A 333 9.77 -4.57 29.76
C ARG A 333 10.82 -5.67 29.92
N LEU A 334 10.68 -6.78 29.22
CA LEU A 334 11.64 -7.89 29.25
C LEU A 334 13.00 -7.46 28.70
N LEU A 335 13.03 -6.69 27.59
CA LEU A 335 14.28 -6.14 27.05
C LEU A 335 14.97 -5.20 28.05
N GLN A 336 14.22 -4.40 28.80
CA GLN A 336 14.78 -3.55 29.86
C GLN A 336 15.38 -4.39 31.00
N GLN A 337 14.71 -5.46 31.42
CA GLN A 337 15.23 -6.39 32.44
C GLN A 337 16.52 -7.09 31.97
N VAL A 338 16.54 -7.59 30.73
CA VAL A 338 17.73 -8.21 30.13
C VAL A 338 18.89 -7.21 30.09
N ARG A 339 18.67 -5.98 29.62
CA ARG A 339 19.70 -4.93 29.60
C ARG A 339 20.23 -4.58 30.99
N ALA A 340 19.35 -4.46 31.99
CA ALA A 340 19.76 -4.19 33.37
C ALA A 340 20.61 -5.33 33.93
N THR A 341 20.16 -6.58 33.77
CA THR A 341 20.89 -7.78 34.20
C THR A 341 22.26 -7.82 33.54
N HIS A 342 22.32 -7.54 32.23
CA HIS A 342 23.54 -7.48 31.44
C HIS A 342 24.57 -6.47 31.95
N THR A 343 24.14 -5.26 32.33
CA THR A 343 25.04 -4.25 32.90
C THR A 343 25.67 -4.71 34.22
N HIS A 344 24.95 -5.51 35.03
CA HIS A 344 25.43 -5.94 36.35
C HIS A 344 26.61 -6.92 36.31
N TYR A 345 26.77 -7.75 35.28
CA TYR A 345 27.90 -8.69 35.20
C TYR A 345 29.00 -8.30 34.20
N CYS A 346 28.71 -7.56 33.13
CA CYS A 346 29.76 -7.06 32.24
C CYS A 346 30.58 -5.90 32.86
N CYS A 347 30.01 -5.18 33.84
CA CYS A 347 30.67 -4.07 34.53
C CYS A 347 31.27 -4.46 35.91
N GLY A 348 31.16 -5.74 36.30
CA GLY A 348 31.65 -6.23 37.59
C GLY A 348 33.09 -6.71 37.52
N ASP A 349 34.05 -5.78 37.41
CA ASP A 349 35.43 -5.84 37.97
C ASP A 349 36.39 -4.78 37.37
N THR A 350 35.89 -3.62 36.94
CA THR A 350 36.75 -2.42 36.82
C THR A 350 36.95 -1.81 38.21
N LYS A 351 37.61 -2.55 39.12
CA LYS A 351 38.29 -1.90 40.24
C LYS A 351 39.28 -0.93 39.63
N LEU A 352 39.05 0.36 39.88
CA LEU A 352 39.95 1.48 39.62
C LEU A 352 41.40 1.07 39.93
N GLN A 353 42.15 0.69 38.90
CA GLN A 353 43.59 0.54 39.03
C GLN A 353 44.19 1.94 39.09
N ASN A 354 44.82 2.24 40.23
CA ASN A 354 45.64 3.42 40.49
C ASN A 354 46.55 3.77 39.29
N PRO A 355 46.73 5.06 38.94
CA PRO A 355 47.51 5.49 37.78
C PRO A 355 49.03 5.46 38.03
N SER A 356 49.55 4.43 38.70
CA SER A 356 50.96 4.38 39.09
C SER A 356 51.50 2.95 39.18
N ARG A 357 51.58 2.26 38.04
CA ARG A 357 52.59 1.21 37.81
C ARG A 357 52.73 0.98 36.31
N LYS A 358 53.84 1.48 35.74
CA LYS A 358 54.25 1.23 34.36
C LYS A 358 54.42 -0.28 34.17
N GLN A 359 53.45 -0.95 33.54
CA GLN A 359 53.68 -2.26 32.93
C GLN A 359 54.49 -2.05 31.66
N SER A 360 55.73 -2.53 31.65
CA SER A 360 56.55 -2.56 30.44
C SER A 360 55.91 -3.52 29.44
N VAL A 361 55.60 -2.98 28.27
CA VAL A 361 54.98 -3.69 27.17
C VAL A 361 56.10 -4.27 26.32
N SER A 362 56.45 -5.55 26.47
CA SER A 362 57.07 -6.29 25.37
C SER A 362 55.97 -6.98 24.54
N ARG A 363 55.09 -6.18 23.93
CA ARG A 363 54.21 -6.68 22.87
C ARG A 363 54.99 -6.57 21.57
N SER A 364 55.21 -7.73 20.97
CA SER A 364 55.86 -7.95 19.69
C SER A 364 55.44 -6.90 18.63
N LEU A 365 56.44 -6.39 17.90
CA LEU A 365 56.33 -5.55 16.70
C LEU A 365 55.37 -6.11 15.62
N LYS A 366 54.90 -7.37 15.74
CA LYS A 366 53.89 -7.95 14.84
C LYS A 366 52.52 -7.24 14.85
N HIS A 367 52.17 -6.52 15.91
CA HIS A 367 50.90 -5.77 15.96
C HIS A 367 50.95 -4.37 15.32
N LEU A 368 52.14 -3.83 15.04
CA LEU A 368 52.29 -2.57 14.31
C LEU A 368 52.03 -2.71 12.80
N PHE A 369 52.03 -3.94 12.27
CA PHE A 369 51.86 -4.21 10.84
C PHE A 369 50.53 -4.87 10.46
N ASN A 370 49.59 -5.11 11.40
CA ASN A 370 48.36 -5.84 11.10
C ASN A 370 47.04 -5.16 11.51
N SER A 371 47.03 -3.83 11.57
CA SER A 371 45.79 -3.05 11.81
C SER A 371 45.31 -2.42 10.50
N SER A 372 44.84 -3.21 9.53
CA SER A 372 44.30 -2.61 8.30
C SER A 372 42.91 -2.04 8.56
N ASN A 373 42.84 -0.75 8.92
CA ASN A 373 41.65 0.11 8.78
C ASN A 373 41.27 0.32 7.30
N LYS A 374 41.39 -0.71 6.47
CA LYS A 374 41.29 -0.65 5.01
C LYS A 374 40.37 -1.76 4.54
N PHE A 375 39.65 -1.48 3.47
CA PHE A 375 38.83 -2.48 2.79
C PHE A 375 39.71 -3.58 2.17
N VAL A 376 39.18 -4.80 2.17
CA VAL A 376 39.83 -5.97 1.56
C VAL A 376 39.79 -5.81 0.03
N LYS A 377 40.96 -5.94 -0.61
CA LYS A 377 41.12 -5.81 -2.07
C LYS A 377 41.01 -7.15 -2.81
N THR A 378 41.47 -8.22 -2.17
CA THR A 378 41.50 -9.57 -2.72
C THR A 378 41.02 -10.55 -1.65
N LEU A 379 40.11 -11.45 -2.03
CA LEU A 379 39.59 -12.46 -1.12
C LEU A 379 40.60 -13.61 -1.01
N LYS A 380 40.97 -13.96 0.21
CA LYS A 380 41.65 -15.23 0.55
C LYS A 380 40.60 -16.17 1.13
N ARG A 381 40.92 -17.45 1.33
CA ARG A 381 40.00 -18.39 1.97
C ARG A 381 39.53 -17.86 3.34
N GLY A 382 38.23 -17.57 3.46
CA GLY A 382 37.67 -16.98 4.68
C GLY A 382 36.23 -16.47 4.51
N ILE A 383 35.71 -15.86 5.57
CA ILE A 383 34.39 -15.23 5.65
C ILE A 383 34.57 -13.71 5.60
N TYR A 384 33.77 -13.05 4.77
CA TYR A 384 33.83 -11.63 4.50
C TYR A 384 32.45 -10.98 4.63
N LEU A 385 32.44 -9.69 4.94
CA LEU A 385 31.24 -8.87 4.99
C LEU A 385 31.35 -7.74 3.97
N ALA A 386 30.46 -7.76 2.97
CA ALA A 386 30.33 -6.73 1.94
C ALA A 386 29.17 -5.78 2.26
N ALA A 387 29.37 -4.49 2.01
CA ALA A 387 28.34 -3.47 2.17
C ALA A 387 27.97 -2.85 0.82
N VAL A 388 26.74 -3.08 0.37
CA VAL A 388 26.20 -2.59 -0.91
C VAL A 388 25.22 -1.44 -0.63
N PHE A 389 25.66 -0.23 -0.88
CA PHE A 389 24.81 0.96 -0.82
C PHE A 389 24.46 1.34 -2.26
N TYR A 390 23.18 1.49 -2.58
CA TYR A 390 22.75 1.78 -3.95
C TYR A 390 21.77 2.95 -3.99
N HIS A 391 21.80 3.67 -5.12
CA HIS A 391 20.79 4.66 -5.49
C HIS A 391 20.52 4.48 -6.98
N LYS A 392 19.28 4.08 -7.33
CA LYS A 392 18.91 3.69 -8.69
C LYS A 392 19.83 2.58 -9.22
N ASP A 393 20.66 2.86 -10.23
CA ASP A 393 21.60 1.93 -10.87
C ASP A 393 23.07 2.22 -10.53
N SER A 394 23.31 3.02 -9.49
CA SER A 394 24.66 3.34 -8.99
C SER A 394 24.91 2.73 -7.62
N LEU A 395 26.13 2.24 -7.42
CA LEU A 395 26.64 1.70 -6.17
C LEU A 395 27.67 2.64 -5.55
N LEU A 396 27.70 2.69 -4.23
CA LEU A 396 28.82 3.25 -3.50
C LEU A 396 30.01 2.28 -3.57
N VAL A 397 31.12 2.75 -4.11
CA VAL A 397 32.40 2.06 -4.18
C VAL A 397 33.45 2.83 -3.38
N THR A 398 34.53 2.15 -3.00
CA THR A 398 35.68 2.76 -2.36
C THR A 398 36.42 3.70 -3.33
N ALA A 399 37.38 4.47 -2.83
CA ALA A 399 38.24 5.31 -3.69
C ALA A 399 39.03 4.52 -4.75
N GLU A 400 39.14 3.20 -4.58
CA GLU A 400 39.79 2.28 -5.52
C GLU A 400 38.79 1.57 -6.44
N ASP A 401 37.58 2.11 -6.58
CA ASP A 401 36.52 1.58 -7.44
C ASP A 401 36.09 0.12 -7.07
N GLN A 402 36.15 -0.25 -5.78
CA GLN A 402 35.75 -1.58 -5.29
C GLN A 402 34.54 -1.55 -4.36
N VAL A 403 33.81 -2.67 -4.22
CA VAL A 403 32.77 -2.81 -3.21
C VAL A 403 33.41 -2.78 -1.80
N PRO A 404 32.87 -2.03 -0.83
CA PRO A 404 33.37 -2.01 0.55
C PRO A 404 33.27 -3.40 1.20
N ILE A 405 34.41 -4.03 1.50
CA ILE A 405 34.49 -5.38 2.09
C ILE A 405 35.45 -5.38 3.27
N VAL A 406 35.09 -6.07 4.34
CA VAL A 406 35.96 -6.37 5.49
C VAL A 406 36.01 -7.88 5.76
N GLU A 407 37.11 -8.33 6.34
CA GLU A 407 37.28 -9.71 6.78
C GLU A 407 36.53 -9.96 8.11
N VAL A 408 35.89 -11.12 8.21
CA VAL A 408 35.21 -11.59 9.42
C VAL A 408 36.08 -12.63 10.11
N ASP A 409 36.40 -13.73 9.41
CA ASP A 409 37.10 -14.88 9.97
C ASP A 409 37.92 -15.58 8.87
N ASP A 410 39.07 -16.14 9.23
CA ASP A 410 39.94 -16.98 8.39
C ASP A 410 39.56 -18.48 8.45
N SER A 411 38.62 -18.85 9.33
CA SER A 411 38.20 -20.23 9.58
C SER A 411 36.69 -20.46 9.37
N TYR A 412 36.33 -21.70 9.01
CA TYR A 412 34.94 -22.14 8.76
C TYR A 412 34.45 -23.01 9.92
N SER A 413 33.35 -22.62 10.58
CA SER A 413 32.66 -23.49 11.54
C SER A 413 31.58 -24.33 10.84
N SER A 414 31.31 -25.54 11.35
CA SER A 414 30.19 -26.38 10.86
C SER A 414 28.81 -25.74 11.07
N SER A 415 28.70 -24.69 11.89
CA SER A 415 27.46 -23.98 12.25
C SER A 415 27.19 -22.70 11.46
N LEU A 416 27.95 -22.40 10.39
CA LEU A 416 27.91 -21.11 9.69
C LEU A 416 26.49 -20.62 9.37
N MET A 417 25.57 -21.51 8.99
CA MET A 417 24.21 -21.10 8.66
C MET A 417 23.41 -20.61 9.87
N GLN A 418 23.60 -21.19 11.06
CA GLN A 418 22.97 -20.72 12.29
C GLN A 418 23.51 -19.34 12.70
N ASP A 419 24.83 -19.17 12.59
CA ASP A 419 25.48 -17.88 12.89
C ASP A 419 25.09 -16.80 11.89
N PHE A 420 24.94 -17.16 10.60
CA PHE A 420 24.39 -16.29 9.58
C PHE A 420 22.96 -15.84 9.88
N LEU A 421 22.07 -16.76 10.28
CA LEU A 421 20.69 -16.44 10.65
C LEU A 421 20.60 -15.57 11.91
N TRP A 422 21.50 -15.75 12.87
CA TRP A 422 21.63 -14.84 13.99
C TRP A 422 22.10 -13.46 13.52
N PHE A 423 23.12 -13.41 12.65
CA PHE A 423 23.65 -12.17 12.09
C PHE A 423 22.61 -11.38 11.30
N THR A 424 21.69 -12.04 10.59
CA THR A 424 20.65 -11.35 9.81
C THR A 424 19.68 -10.56 10.68
N LYS A 425 19.47 -10.97 11.95
CA LYS A 425 18.68 -10.21 12.95
C LYS A 425 19.25 -8.81 13.19
N LEU A 426 20.57 -8.62 13.02
CA LEU A 426 21.22 -7.31 13.15
C LEU A 426 20.68 -6.27 12.16
N SER A 427 20.10 -6.72 11.03
CA SER A 427 19.39 -5.86 10.08
C SER A 427 18.27 -5.01 10.72
N CYS A 428 17.75 -5.44 11.88
CA CYS A 428 16.68 -4.76 12.62
C CYS A 428 17.18 -4.00 13.85
N MET A 429 18.50 -4.01 14.12
CA MET A 429 19.10 -3.51 15.36
C MET A 429 20.55 -3.04 15.21
N TRP A 430 20.92 -2.46 14.07
CA TRP A 430 22.31 -2.04 13.83
C TRP A 430 22.88 -1.06 14.86
N GLU A 431 22.02 -0.25 15.49
CA GLU A 431 22.40 0.68 16.57
C GLU A 431 22.94 -0.04 17.81
N ASP A 432 22.46 -1.25 18.07
CA ASP A 432 22.81 -2.05 19.24
C ASP A 432 24.07 -2.90 19.03
N VAL A 433 24.70 -2.88 17.85
CA VAL A 433 25.94 -3.63 17.56
C VAL A 433 27.06 -3.27 18.54
N ARG A 434 27.18 -1.99 18.90
CA ARG A 434 28.17 -1.54 19.89
C ARG A 434 27.91 -2.17 21.26
N TRP A 435 26.64 -2.19 21.69
CA TRP A 435 26.23 -2.80 22.95
C TRP A 435 26.54 -4.30 22.96
N LEU A 436 26.08 -5.04 21.95
CA LEU A 436 26.34 -6.48 21.82
C LEU A 436 27.83 -6.83 21.80
N ARG A 437 28.67 -5.97 21.20
CA ARG A 437 30.12 -6.20 21.13
C ARG A 437 30.80 -5.96 22.49
N GLN A 438 30.41 -4.91 23.21
CA GLN A 438 30.99 -4.56 24.51
C GLN A 438 30.70 -5.62 25.58
N SER A 439 29.63 -6.39 25.41
CA SER A 439 29.25 -7.54 26.22
C SER A 439 30.31 -8.65 26.28
N MET A 440 31.22 -8.71 25.31
CA MET A 440 32.03 -9.89 25.09
C MET A 440 33.52 -9.63 25.37
N SER A 441 34.08 -10.23 26.43
CA SER A 441 35.53 -10.32 26.66
C SER A 441 36.11 -11.57 25.99
N VAL A 442 36.16 -11.59 24.66
CA VAL A 442 36.33 -12.82 23.86
C VAL A 442 37.76 -13.28 23.67
N SER A 443 38.74 -12.47 24.10
CA SER A 443 40.15 -12.73 23.81
C SER A 443 40.64 -14.11 24.27
N MET A 444 39.91 -14.82 25.14
CA MET A 444 40.25 -16.14 25.69
C MET A 444 39.11 -17.20 25.62
N SER A 445 37.97 -16.96 24.94
CA SER A 445 36.85 -17.92 24.97
C SER A 445 37.12 -19.19 24.17
N SER A 446 36.78 -20.38 24.69
CA SER A 446 36.88 -21.66 23.97
C SER A 446 35.67 -21.98 23.07
N SER A 447 34.64 -21.12 23.04
CA SER A 447 33.44 -21.33 22.25
C SER A 447 33.58 -20.78 20.82
N SER A 448 33.62 -21.67 19.83
CA SER A 448 33.75 -21.28 18.41
C SER A 448 32.57 -20.44 17.91
N THR A 449 31.35 -20.73 18.35
CA THR A 449 30.15 -19.94 18.03
C THR A 449 30.23 -18.52 18.60
N LEU A 450 30.70 -18.38 19.85
CA LEU A 450 30.87 -17.06 20.49
C LEU A 450 31.94 -16.24 19.76
N GLN A 451 33.05 -16.87 19.38
CA GLN A 451 34.12 -16.25 18.59
C GLN A 451 33.62 -15.80 17.21
N ALA A 452 32.87 -16.65 16.49
CA ALA A 452 32.32 -16.33 15.17
C ALA A 452 31.38 -15.12 15.23
N ARG A 453 30.45 -15.09 16.19
CA ARG A 453 29.51 -13.97 16.37
C ARG A 453 30.23 -12.67 16.78
N HIS A 454 31.24 -12.75 17.65
CA HIS A 454 32.07 -11.59 17.99
C HIS A 454 32.81 -11.03 16.77
N LYS A 455 33.39 -11.91 15.94
CA LYS A 455 34.07 -11.53 14.70
C LYS A 455 33.10 -10.86 13.73
N MET A 456 31.88 -11.38 13.58
CA MET A 456 30.81 -10.75 12.79
C MET A 456 30.43 -9.36 13.31
N LEU A 457 30.26 -9.19 14.64
CA LEU A 457 30.00 -7.88 15.26
C LEU A 457 31.16 -6.91 15.08
N THR A 458 32.40 -7.40 15.15
CA THR A 458 33.61 -6.61 14.94
C THR A 458 33.70 -6.12 13.51
N ALA A 459 33.47 -7.00 12.53
CA ALA A 459 33.41 -6.65 11.12
C ALA A 459 32.30 -5.64 10.81
N ALA A 460 31.09 -5.85 11.35
CA ALA A 460 29.99 -4.89 11.21
C ALA A 460 30.33 -3.52 11.81
N SER A 461 30.91 -3.49 13.01
CA SER A 461 31.35 -2.25 13.67
C SER A 461 32.47 -1.55 12.88
N GLN A 462 33.37 -2.30 12.25
CA GLN A 462 34.42 -1.77 11.38
C GLN A 462 33.83 -1.12 10.13
N LEU A 463 32.88 -1.79 9.45
CA LEU A 463 32.18 -1.20 8.30
C LEU A 463 31.40 0.07 8.69
N GLN A 464 30.67 0.05 9.81
CA GLN A 464 29.96 1.23 10.31
C GLN A 464 30.91 2.41 10.51
N SER A 465 32.11 2.16 11.06
CA SER A 465 33.14 3.18 11.26
C SER A 465 33.73 3.69 9.95
N LEU A 466 34.10 2.79 9.02
CA LEU A 466 34.74 3.15 7.75
C LEU A 466 33.78 3.88 6.79
N LEU A 467 32.50 3.52 6.84
CA LEU A 467 31.46 4.14 6.03
C LEU A 467 30.82 5.35 6.72
N GLY A 468 31.07 5.58 8.01
CA GLY A 468 30.48 6.71 8.74
C GLY A 468 28.97 6.59 8.92
N THR A 469 28.42 5.38 9.00
CA THR A 469 26.99 5.15 9.21
C THR A 469 26.72 4.03 10.20
N HIS A 470 25.66 4.17 10.99
CA HIS A 470 25.21 3.10 11.89
C HIS A 470 24.31 2.08 11.19
N ASN A 471 23.78 2.34 10.01
CA ASN A 471 22.85 1.43 9.34
C ASN A 471 23.47 0.84 8.07
N LEU A 472 23.72 -0.48 8.07
CA LEU A 472 24.31 -1.18 6.92
C LEU A 472 23.24 -1.75 5.96
N GLY A 473 21.95 -1.56 6.24
CA GLY A 473 20.84 -2.04 5.43
C GLY A 473 20.33 -3.43 5.82
N ARG A 474 19.81 -4.19 4.86
CA ARG A 474 19.31 -5.56 5.06
C ARG A 474 20.36 -6.58 4.63
N VAL A 475 20.57 -7.63 5.41
CA VAL A 475 21.39 -8.76 4.98
C VAL A 475 20.67 -9.52 3.86
N HIS A 476 21.38 -9.86 2.78
CA HIS A 476 20.86 -10.68 1.70
C HIS A 476 20.47 -12.08 2.21
N TYR A 477 19.47 -12.72 1.63
CA TYR A 477 18.85 -13.91 2.23
C TYR A 477 19.75 -15.15 2.27
N GLU A 478 20.81 -15.19 1.46
CA GLU A 478 21.75 -16.30 1.36
C GLU A 478 23.20 -15.78 1.21
N PRO A 479 24.18 -16.38 1.90
CA PRO A 479 25.59 -16.06 1.69
C PRO A 479 26.05 -16.45 0.28
N ILE A 480 26.87 -15.61 -0.34
CA ILE A 480 27.51 -15.97 -1.62
C ILE A 480 28.74 -16.83 -1.30
N LYS A 481 28.82 -18.02 -1.90
CA LYS A 481 29.93 -18.96 -1.70
C LYS A 481 30.59 -19.26 -3.04
N ASP A 482 31.91 -19.29 -3.07
CA ASP A 482 32.67 -19.77 -4.24
C ASP A 482 33.30 -21.14 -4.01
N ARG A 483 33.89 -21.70 -5.06
CA ARG A 483 34.57 -23.01 -5.03
C ARG A 483 35.89 -22.98 -4.26
N HIS A 484 36.45 -21.79 -4.02
CA HIS A 484 37.70 -21.60 -3.28
C HIS A 484 37.48 -21.57 -1.76
N GLY A 485 36.22 -21.69 -1.31
CA GLY A 485 35.85 -21.70 0.10
C GLY A 485 35.70 -20.30 0.69
N ASN A 486 35.58 -19.26 -0.13
CA ASN A 486 35.25 -17.91 0.33
C ASN A 486 33.74 -17.80 0.55
N VAL A 487 33.35 -17.16 1.64
CA VAL A 487 31.96 -16.83 1.93
C VAL A 487 31.80 -15.32 2.07
N LEU A 488 30.87 -14.74 1.32
CA LEU A 488 30.56 -13.32 1.36
C LEU A 488 29.15 -13.11 1.92
N LEU A 489 29.10 -12.51 3.11
CA LEU A 489 27.89 -11.98 3.70
C LEU A 489 27.64 -10.60 3.08
N VAL A 490 26.43 -10.34 2.59
CA VAL A 490 26.15 -9.11 1.83
C VAL A 490 25.07 -8.31 2.56
N THR A 491 25.35 -7.06 2.91
CA THR A 491 24.33 -6.10 3.36
C THR A 491 23.96 -5.16 2.21
N ILE A 492 22.68 -4.79 2.14
CA ILE A 492 22.14 -3.99 1.02
C ILE A 492 21.29 -2.86 1.58
N ARG A 493 21.60 -1.63 1.18
CA ARG A 493 20.88 -0.44 1.60
C ARG A 493 20.51 0.44 0.41
N ASP A 494 19.21 0.72 0.28
CA ASP A 494 18.69 1.75 -0.62
C ASP A 494 18.95 3.13 -0.03
N MET A 495 19.40 4.06 -0.86
CA MET A 495 19.70 5.43 -0.47
C MET A 495 18.80 6.38 -1.25
N GLU A 496 18.12 7.28 -0.53
CA GLU A 496 17.20 8.26 -1.14
C GLU A 496 17.92 9.25 -2.06
N SER A 497 19.19 9.53 -1.77
CA SER A 497 20.03 10.46 -2.53
C SER A 497 21.49 10.02 -2.52
N GLN A 498 22.28 10.58 -3.44
CA GLN A 498 23.73 10.35 -3.52
C GLN A 498 24.53 11.28 -2.58
N HIS A 499 23.90 11.95 -1.61
CA HIS A 499 24.58 12.91 -0.74
C HIS A 499 25.75 12.24 0.01
N SER A 500 26.91 12.87 -0.08
CA SER A 500 28.23 12.35 0.29
C SER A 500 28.50 12.43 1.80
N LEU A 501 27.79 11.62 2.59
CA LEU A 501 28.17 11.36 3.98
C LEU A 501 29.24 10.26 4.10
N PHE A 502 29.58 9.62 2.99
CA PHE A 502 30.47 8.47 2.92
C PHE A 502 31.81 8.83 2.28
N SER A 503 32.90 8.22 2.74
CA SER A 503 34.25 8.33 2.13
C SER A 503 34.38 7.63 0.74
N GLY A 504 33.26 7.35 0.06
CA GLY A 504 33.19 6.56 -1.17
C GLY A 504 32.74 7.37 -2.38
N LYS A 505 32.87 6.76 -3.56
CA LYS A 505 32.47 7.29 -4.87
C LYS A 505 31.26 6.53 -5.38
N TRP A 506 30.35 7.20 -6.08
CA TRP A 506 29.24 6.54 -6.76
C TRP A 506 29.64 6.05 -8.15
N MET A 507 29.39 4.78 -8.46
CA MET A 507 29.72 4.15 -9.73
C MET A 507 28.51 3.40 -10.28
N GLN A 508 28.23 3.54 -11.58
CA GLN A 508 27.20 2.75 -12.24
C GLN A 508 27.53 1.26 -12.22
N VAL A 509 26.52 0.42 -11.98
CA VAL A 509 26.65 -1.05 -11.96
C VAL A 509 27.30 -1.58 -13.24
N THR A 510 26.87 -1.07 -14.40
CA THR A 510 27.39 -1.48 -15.72
C THR A 510 28.89 -1.20 -15.87
N LYS A 511 29.37 -0.09 -15.30
CA LYS A 511 30.79 0.28 -15.30
C LYS A 511 31.60 -0.63 -14.37
N LEU A 512 31.08 -0.96 -13.19
CA LEU A 512 31.73 -1.89 -12.27
C LEU A 512 31.84 -3.30 -12.89
N GLN A 513 30.78 -3.75 -13.56
CA GLN A 513 30.76 -5.03 -14.26
C GLN A 513 31.74 -5.07 -15.44
N SER A 514 31.84 -3.99 -16.23
CA SER A 514 32.76 -3.97 -17.39
C SER A 514 34.24 -3.99 -16.99
N GLN A 515 34.61 -3.36 -15.86
CA GLN A 515 35.97 -3.37 -15.33
C GLN A 515 36.43 -4.76 -14.85
N ARG A 516 35.49 -5.64 -14.46
CA ARG A 516 35.79 -6.97 -13.90
C ARG A 516 35.75 -8.11 -14.92
N LYS A 517 35.22 -7.90 -16.13
CA LYS A 517 35.17 -8.91 -17.21
C LYS A 517 36.53 -9.50 -17.63
N SER A 518 37.65 -8.92 -17.18
CA SER A 518 39.01 -9.31 -17.55
C SER A 518 39.74 -10.21 -16.53
N LEU A 519 39.18 -10.49 -15.34
CA LEU A 519 39.95 -11.00 -14.19
C LEU A 519 39.61 -12.43 -13.71
N SER A 520 38.55 -13.06 -14.20
CA SER A 520 38.13 -14.41 -13.81
C SER A 520 37.84 -15.29 -15.03
N THR A 521 38.27 -16.55 -15.03
CA THR A 521 37.82 -17.54 -16.02
C THR A 521 36.31 -17.80 -15.83
N PRO A 522 35.50 -17.87 -16.90
CA PRO A 522 34.03 -18.01 -16.79
C PRO A 522 33.57 -19.26 -16.03
N GLU A 523 34.43 -20.28 -15.91
CA GLU A 523 34.09 -21.59 -15.35
C GLU A 523 34.08 -21.62 -13.82
N GLU A 524 34.85 -20.76 -13.13
CA GLU A 524 34.97 -20.74 -11.66
C GLU A 524 35.11 -19.30 -11.11
N PRO A 525 34.02 -18.53 -11.00
CA PRO A 525 34.07 -17.17 -10.48
C PRO A 525 34.31 -17.13 -8.96
N TYR A 526 35.10 -16.16 -8.49
CA TYR A 526 35.24 -15.88 -7.06
C TYR A 526 33.97 -15.27 -6.48
N ALA A 527 33.78 -15.32 -5.16
CA ALA A 527 32.57 -14.84 -4.50
C ALA A 527 32.26 -13.35 -4.79
N LEU A 528 33.31 -12.53 -4.94
CA LEU A 528 33.17 -11.12 -5.35
C LEU A 528 32.67 -10.98 -6.79
N ASP A 529 33.15 -11.82 -7.70
CA ASP A 529 32.72 -11.80 -9.10
C ASP A 529 31.26 -12.24 -9.21
N ILE A 530 30.87 -13.28 -8.46
CA ILE A 530 29.46 -13.69 -8.34
C ILE A 530 28.60 -12.52 -7.86
N LEU A 531 29.00 -11.83 -6.79
CA LEU A 531 28.28 -10.65 -6.29
C LEU A 531 28.09 -9.59 -7.37
N ILE A 532 29.15 -9.23 -8.10
CA ILE A 532 29.11 -8.17 -9.13
C ILE A 532 28.26 -8.60 -10.33
N ILE A 533 28.33 -9.87 -10.73
CA ILE A 533 27.52 -10.44 -11.81
C ILE A 533 26.03 -10.42 -11.42
N THR A 534 25.68 -10.86 -10.22
CA THR A 534 24.29 -11.00 -9.77
C THR A 534 23.75 -9.76 -9.05
N ILE A 535 24.49 -8.65 -9.01
CA ILE A 535 24.13 -7.49 -8.17
C ILE A 535 22.76 -6.92 -8.54
N GLN A 536 22.42 -6.89 -9.83
CA GLN A 536 21.12 -6.37 -10.28
C GLN A 536 19.95 -7.22 -9.79
N ASP A 537 20.11 -8.56 -9.78
CA ASP A 537 19.11 -9.49 -9.25
C ASP A 537 18.96 -9.35 -7.74
N ILE A 538 20.09 -9.18 -7.03
CA ILE A 538 20.13 -8.93 -5.59
C ILE A 538 19.41 -7.62 -5.23
N LEU A 539 19.66 -6.54 -5.98
CA LEU A 539 18.97 -5.25 -5.80
C LEU A 539 17.47 -5.36 -6.14
N ALA A 540 17.12 -6.09 -7.21
CA ALA A 540 15.73 -6.33 -7.59
C ALA A 540 14.97 -7.12 -6.52
N TYR A 541 15.60 -8.15 -5.93
CA TYR A 541 15.05 -8.90 -4.81
C TYR A 541 14.75 -7.98 -3.63
N GLN A 542 15.69 -7.13 -3.23
CA GLN A 542 15.50 -6.22 -2.09
C GLN A 542 14.35 -5.23 -2.32
N ARG A 543 14.30 -4.58 -3.49
CA ARG A 543 13.19 -3.67 -3.84
C ARG A 543 11.82 -4.34 -3.81
N ARG A 544 11.75 -5.61 -4.25
CA ARG A 544 10.52 -6.39 -4.25
C ARG A 544 10.15 -6.89 -2.86
N GLY A 545 11.14 -7.20 -2.02
CA GLY A 545 10.97 -7.68 -0.65
C GLY A 545 10.43 -6.62 0.32
N THR A 546 10.44 -5.34 -0.06
CA THR A 546 9.85 -4.24 0.73
C THR A 546 8.45 -3.87 0.29
N HIS A 547 7.94 -4.46 -0.81
CA HIS A 547 6.63 -4.10 -1.34
C HIS A 547 5.49 -4.62 -0.45
N ARG A 548 4.53 -3.74 -0.14
CA ARG A 548 3.33 -4.07 0.65
C ARG A 548 2.14 -4.34 -0.27
N LEU A 549 1.33 -5.35 0.05
CA LEU A 549 0.08 -5.60 -0.66
C LEU A 549 -0.97 -4.53 -0.37
N ALA A 550 -1.85 -4.28 -1.33
CA ALA A 550 -3.03 -3.45 -1.10
C ALA A 550 -3.97 -4.11 -0.09
N PRO A 551 -4.78 -3.34 0.67
CA PRO A 551 -5.77 -3.91 1.58
C PRO A 551 -6.72 -4.90 0.88
N GLY A 552 -7.01 -6.03 1.52
CA GLY A 552 -7.90 -7.04 0.99
C GLY A 552 -7.71 -8.43 1.57
N LEU A 553 -8.60 -9.33 1.17
CA LEU A 553 -8.52 -10.76 1.46
C LEU A 553 -7.77 -11.45 0.33
N TYR A 554 -6.79 -12.27 0.69
CA TYR A 554 -5.93 -12.99 -0.23
C TYR A 554 -5.99 -14.49 0.02
N LEU A 555 -5.73 -15.27 -1.01
CA LEU A 555 -5.51 -16.71 -0.93
C LEU A 555 -4.02 -16.97 -1.15
N GLY A 556 -3.33 -17.50 -0.13
CA GLY A 556 -1.90 -17.82 -0.17
C GLY A 556 -1.64 -19.31 -0.27
N PHE A 557 -0.77 -19.73 -1.18
CA PHE A 557 -0.33 -21.10 -1.34
C PHE A 557 0.89 -21.37 -0.44
N LEU A 558 0.77 -22.33 0.48
CA LEU A 558 1.86 -22.73 1.36
C LEU A 558 2.49 -24.03 0.89
N LYS A 559 3.73 -23.94 0.41
CA LYS A 559 4.58 -25.09 0.06
C LYS A 559 5.94 -24.93 0.73
N LEU A 560 6.32 -25.94 1.51
CA LEU A 560 7.57 -26.01 2.24
C LEU A 560 8.53 -27.03 1.62
N SER A 561 9.81 -26.86 1.88
CA SER A 561 10.83 -27.87 1.65
C SER A 561 11.77 -27.93 2.85
N SER A 562 12.17 -29.13 3.26
CA SER A 562 13.09 -29.32 4.38
C SER A 562 14.43 -29.84 3.88
N SER A 563 15.52 -29.30 4.42
CA SER A 563 16.87 -29.86 4.38
C SER A 563 17.29 -30.34 5.78
N VAL A 564 18.51 -30.85 5.92
CA VAL A 564 19.09 -31.26 7.22
C VAL A 564 19.12 -30.08 8.19
N ASP A 565 19.53 -28.91 7.70
CA ASP A 565 19.79 -27.75 8.55
C ASP A 565 18.66 -26.72 8.58
N GLN A 566 17.72 -26.76 7.63
CA GLN A 566 16.73 -25.68 7.46
C GLN A 566 15.38 -26.12 6.87
N ILE A 567 14.35 -25.32 7.16
CA ILE A 567 13.09 -25.33 6.44
C ILE A 567 13.06 -24.11 5.51
N ARG A 568 12.64 -24.31 4.26
CA ARG A 568 12.46 -23.28 3.25
C ARG A 568 10.99 -23.19 2.83
N VAL A 569 10.57 -22.01 2.43
CA VAL A 569 9.22 -21.71 1.92
C VAL A 569 9.29 -21.27 0.46
N LEU A 570 8.34 -21.76 -0.33
CA LEU A 570 8.16 -21.35 -1.72
C LEU A 570 7.51 -19.97 -1.80
N VAL A 571 8.15 -19.04 -2.50
CA VAL A 571 7.63 -17.69 -2.76
C VAL A 571 7.86 -17.28 -4.21
N SER A 572 7.18 -16.24 -4.67
CA SER A 572 7.45 -15.64 -5.98
C SER A 572 8.63 -14.67 -5.91
N GLN A 573 9.47 -14.64 -6.95
CA GLN A 573 10.50 -13.60 -7.11
C GLN A 573 9.93 -12.19 -7.23
N ARG A 574 8.64 -12.04 -7.56
CA ARG A 574 7.98 -10.73 -7.67
C ARG A 574 7.59 -10.14 -6.33
N THR A 575 7.33 -10.99 -5.34
CA THR A 575 6.85 -10.64 -3.99
C THR A 575 7.45 -11.59 -2.94
N PRO A 576 8.78 -11.57 -2.73
CA PRO A 576 9.48 -12.58 -1.94
C PRO A 576 9.18 -12.53 -0.44
N ASN A 577 8.61 -11.43 0.06
CA ASN A 577 8.15 -11.25 1.45
C ASN A 577 6.73 -11.80 1.68
N MET A 578 6.10 -12.41 0.67
CA MET A 578 4.76 -12.98 0.70
C MET A 578 4.75 -14.39 0.11
N LEU A 579 3.83 -15.24 0.60
CA LEU A 579 3.52 -16.51 -0.06
C LEU A 579 3.07 -16.26 -1.50
N CYS A 580 3.20 -17.27 -2.37
CA CYS A 580 2.53 -17.23 -3.67
C CYS A 580 1.03 -17.02 -3.46
N HIS A 581 0.43 -15.99 -4.06
CA HIS A 581 -0.92 -15.57 -3.68
C HIS A 581 -1.73 -15.03 -4.85
N THR A 582 -3.04 -14.94 -4.63
CA THR A 582 -3.95 -14.15 -5.45
C THR A 582 -4.94 -13.39 -4.57
N ARG A 583 -5.45 -12.27 -5.06
CA ARG A 583 -6.45 -11.47 -4.33
C ARG A 583 -7.82 -12.11 -4.50
N VAL A 584 -8.54 -12.30 -3.40
CA VAL A 584 -9.91 -12.82 -3.37
C VAL A 584 -10.89 -11.66 -3.52
N ARG A 585 -10.76 -10.63 -2.67
CA ARG A 585 -11.59 -9.42 -2.69
C ARG A 585 -10.94 -8.23 -1.97
N ASP A 586 -11.51 -7.04 -2.16
CA ASP A 586 -11.04 -5.79 -1.54
C ASP A 586 -11.26 -5.72 -0.02
N ASN A 587 -12.34 -6.34 0.46
CA ASN A 587 -12.62 -6.41 1.88
C ASN A 587 -11.78 -7.52 2.51
N ALA A 588 -10.98 -7.21 3.53
CA ALA A 588 -10.10 -8.18 4.20
C ALA A 588 -10.79 -8.99 5.30
N ASN A 589 -11.97 -8.56 5.74
CA ASN A 589 -12.69 -9.21 6.82
C ASN A 589 -13.38 -10.49 6.34
N VAL A 590 -13.17 -11.60 7.05
CA VAL A 590 -13.98 -12.81 6.93
C VAL A 590 -15.01 -12.76 8.05
N SER A 591 -16.30 -12.77 7.71
CA SER A 591 -17.39 -12.72 8.69
C SER A 591 -17.48 -14.03 9.48
N ARG A 592 -18.21 -14.00 10.61
CA ARG A 592 -18.50 -15.22 11.38
C ARG A 592 -19.22 -16.26 10.53
N GLU A 593 -20.23 -15.85 9.76
CA GLU A 593 -21.01 -16.73 8.89
C GLU A 593 -20.17 -17.37 7.78
N GLU A 594 -19.28 -16.58 7.16
CA GLU A 594 -18.33 -17.09 6.17
C GLU A 594 -17.36 -18.11 6.79
N TRP A 595 -16.88 -17.84 8.00
CA TRP A 595 -15.96 -18.73 8.70
C TRP A 595 -16.64 -20.03 9.17
N ASP A 596 -17.84 -19.95 9.74
CA ASP A 596 -18.65 -21.10 10.15
C ASP A 596 -18.96 -22.02 8.95
N TRP A 597 -19.19 -21.43 7.77
CA TRP A 597 -19.33 -22.19 6.54
C TRP A 597 -18.05 -22.96 6.18
N ILE A 598 -16.87 -22.32 6.27
CA ILE A 598 -15.58 -23.01 6.07
C ILE A 598 -15.42 -24.15 7.10
N GLN A 599 -15.76 -23.93 8.38
CA GLN A 599 -15.68 -24.95 9.43
C GLN A 599 -16.59 -26.15 9.15
N THR A 600 -17.81 -25.89 8.68
CA THR A 600 -18.79 -26.94 8.37
C THR A 600 -18.29 -27.85 7.26
N LEU A 601 -17.60 -27.29 6.25
CA LEU A 601 -16.97 -28.07 5.18
C LEU A 601 -15.85 -28.99 5.69
N SER A 602 -15.13 -28.62 6.75
CA SER A 602 -14.14 -29.52 7.38
C SER A 602 -14.81 -30.65 8.15
N ALA A 603 -15.87 -30.35 8.90
CA ALA A 603 -16.55 -31.32 9.77
C ALA A 603 -17.37 -32.36 8.98
N ALA A 604 -17.91 -31.99 7.81
CA ALA A 604 -18.72 -32.90 6.97
C ALA A 604 -17.95 -34.15 6.51
N ARG A 605 -16.62 -34.09 6.43
CA ARG A 605 -15.79 -35.21 5.97
C ARG A 605 -15.35 -36.17 7.08
N GLU A 606 -15.35 -35.73 8.34
CA GLU A 606 -15.01 -36.62 9.48
C GLU A 606 -16.09 -37.70 9.72
N LYS A 607 -17.28 -37.54 9.13
CA LYS A 607 -18.41 -38.45 9.27
C LYS A 607 -18.55 -39.49 8.15
N GLU A 608 -17.70 -39.45 7.11
CA GLU A 608 -17.64 -40.49 6.09
C GLU A 608 -16.68 -41.59 6.58
N PRO A 609 -17.16 -42.75 7.04
CA PRO A 609 -16.30 -43.86 7.40
C PRO A 609 -15.78 -44.50 6.12
N SER A 610 -14.55 -44.98 6.17
CA SER A 610 -13.92 -45.82 5.14
C SER A 610 -14.86 -46.92 4.61
N GLY A 611 -15.14 -46.91 3.31
CA GLY A 611 -15.69 -48.06 2.60
C GLY A 611 -16.72 -47.68 1.53
N GLU A 612 -16.37 -48.02 0.29
CA GLU A 612 -17.22 -48.11 -0.90
C GLU A 612 -17.50 -46.81 -1.66
N GLU A 613 -16.84 -46.73 -2.83
CA GLU A 613 -17.15 -45.83 -3.93
C GLU A 613 -18.61 -45.97 -4.32
N SER A 614 -19.47 -45.11 -3.76
CA SER A 614 -20.79 -44.85 -4.33
C SER A 614 -20.68 -43.58 -5.17
N GLU A 615 -20.68 -43.73 -6.50
CA GLU A 615 -20.73 -42.67 -7.51
C GLU A 615 -22.06 -41.87 -7.52
N GLU A 616 -22.83 -41.91 -6.43
CA GLU A 616 -24.12 -41.21 -6.30
C GLU A 616 -24.14 -40.26 -5.08
N ALA A 617 -23.16 -39.37 -4.96
CA ALA A 617 -23.31 -38.14 -4.18
C ALA A 617 -23.75 -36.97 -5.08
N GLY A 618 -24.79 -37.22 -5.87
CA GLY A 618 -25.54 -36.20 -6.57
C GLY A 618 -26.47 -35.46 -5.61
N HIS A 619 -26.35 -34.12 -5.61
CA HIS A 619 -27.35 -33.15 -5.14
C HIS A 619 -27.57 -32.98 -3.62
N ARG A 620 -26.98 -31.92 -3.04
CA ARG A 620 -27.67 -30.84 -2.26
C ARG A 620 -26.66 -29.91 -1.52
N PRO A 621 -26.92 -28.59 -1.39
CA PRO A 621 -27.53 -27.64 -2.31
C PRO A 621 -26.50 -26.57 -2.74
N GLU A 622 -26.32 -26.36 -4.04
CA GLU A 622 -25.64 -25.15 -4.56
C GLU A 622 -26.42 -23.85 -4.21
N SER A 623 -27.65 -23.98 -3.68
CA SER A 623 -28.58 -22.89 -3.39
C SER A 623 -28.25 -22.02 -2.17
N ASN A 624 -27.35 -22.44 -1.26
CA ASN A 624 -27.01 -21.70 -0.03
C ASN A 624 -25.51 -21.41 0.11
N ALA A 625 -24.72 -21.55 -0.95
CA ALA A 625 -23.29 -21.25 -0.88
C ALA A 625 -23.07 -19.73 -0.68
N PRO A 626 -22.28 -19.30 0.32
CA PRO A 626 -21.98 -17.88 0.51
C PRO A 626 -21.19 -17.36 -0.69
N LEU A 627 -21.24 -16.04 -0.93
CA LEU A 627 -20.48 -15.40 -2.03
C LEU A 627 -19.00 -15.78 -2.02
N LEU A 628 -18.43 -15.94 -0.82
CA LEU A 628 -17.05 -16.38 -0.61
C LEU A 628 -16.72 -17.70 -1.34
N TYR A 629 -17.66 -18.61 -1.52
CA TYR A 629 -17.45 -19.86 -2.27
C TYR A 629 -17.02 -19.59 -3.72
N TYR A 630 -17.75 -18.72 -4.42
CA TYR A 630 -17.47 -18.38 -5.82
C TYR A 630 -16.20 -17.54 -5.95
N GLU A 631 -15.97 -16.63 -5.00
CA GLU A 631 -14.73 -15.84 -4.91
C GLU A 631 -13.51 -16.76 -4.73
N LEU A 632 -13.61 -17.76 -3.84
CA LEU A 632 -12.57 -18.75 -3.60
C LEU A 632 -12.32 -19.63 -4.82
N GLN A 633 -13.37 -20.12 -5.50
CA GLN A 633 -13.21 -20.94 -6.71
C GLN A 633 -12.44 -20.18 -7.79
N THR A 634 -12.76 -18.89 -7.98
CA THR A 634 -12.07 -18.01 -8.92
C THR A 634 -10.62 -17.76 -8.50
N ALA A 635 -10.40 -17.48 -7.21
CA ALA A 635 -9.08 -17.27 -6.64
C ALA A 635 -8.19 -18.52 -6.77
N ILE A 636 -8.72 -19.72 -6.53
CA ILE A 636 -7.98 -20.98 -6.66
C ILE A 636 -7.57 -21.21 -8.12
N LYS A 637 -8.50 -21.05 -9.07
CA LYS A 637 -8.20 -21.17 -10.51
C LYS A 637 -7.10 -20.18 -10.94
N SER A 638 -7.20 -18.93 -10.49
CA SER A 638 -6.18 -17.90 -10.74
C SER A 638 -4.84 -18.28 -10.11
N LEU A 639 -4.82 -18.67 -8.84
CA LEU A 639 -3.60 -19.02 -8.11
C LEU A 639 -2.87 -20.20 -8.76
N LEU A 640 -3.59 -21.27 -9.12
CA LEU A 640 -3.03 -22.45 -9.80
C LEU A 640 -2.38 -22.08 -11.14
N LYS A 641 -3.03 -21.20 -11.92
CA LYS A 641 -2.44 -20.64 -13.15
C LYS A 641 -1.16 -19.87 -12.85
N HIS A 642 -1.12 -19.06 -11.79
CA HIS A 642 0.08 -18.30 -11.40
C HIS A 642 1.24 -19.19 -10.96
N ILE A 643 0.96 -20.31 -10.28
CA ILE A 643 1.98 -21.27 -9.83
C ILE A 643 2.25 -22.41 -10.82
N ASN A 644 1.70 -22.31 -12.04
CA ASN A 644 1.85 -23.30 -13.12
C ASN A 644 1.46 -24.73 -12.70
N LEU A 645 0.38 -24.88 -11.94
CA LEU A 645 -0.19 -26.19 -11.58
C LEU A 645 -1.50 -26.46 -12.31
N PRO A 646 -1.73 -27.70 -12.80
CA PRO A 646 -2.95 -28.04 -13.49
C PRO A 646 -4.15 -28.16 -12.52
N LEU A 647 -5.33 -27.72 -12.97
CA LEU A 647 -6.53 -27.61 -12.11
C LEU A 647 -6.97 -28.92 -11.47
N HIS A 648 -6.76 -30.07 -12.12
CA HIS A 648 -7.17 -31.37 -11.56
C HIS A 648 -6.43 -31.72 -10.26
N GLN A 649 -5.24 -31.18 -10.02
CA GLN A 649 -4.50 -31.38 -8.76
C GLN A 649 -5.17 -30.68 -7.58
N ALA A 650 -5.97 -29.63 -7.83
CA ALA A 650 -6.67 -28.87 -6.80
C ALA A 650 -7.62 -29.72 -5.94
N ARG A 651 -8.10 -30.86 -6.47
CA ARG A 651 -8.97 -31.80 -5.73
C ARG A 651 -8.35 -32.31 -4.43
N HIS A 652 -7.03 -32.35 -4.36
CA HIS A 652 -6.30 -32.80 -3.18
C HIS A 652 -5.82 -31.64 -2.30
N PHE A 653 -6.12 -30.39 -2.68
CA PHE A 653 -5.68 -29.22 -1.94
C PHE A 653 -6.63 -28.94 -0.79
N ARG A 654 -6.09 -28.32 0.24
CA ARG A 654 -6.74 -28.12 1.53
C ARG A 654 -6.74 -26.65 1.92
N LEU A 655 -7.87 -26.07 2.30
CA LEU A 655 -7.92 -24.79 2.99
C LEU A 655 -7.59 -25.00 4.47
N TYR A 656 -6.73 -24.14 5.01
CA TYR A 656 -6.45 -24.06 6.43
C TYR A 656 -7.65 -23.45 7.16
N SER A 657 -8.26 -24.21 8.05
CA SER A 657 -9.48 -23.82 8.76
C SER A 657 -9.27 -23.50 10.24
N GLN A 658 -8.05 -23.27 10.73
CA GLN A 658 -7.86 -22.95 12.15
C GLN A 658 -7.89 -21.46 12.45
N GLU A 659 -7.39 -20.62 11.54
CA GLU A 659 -7.41 -19.17 11.68
C GLU A 659 -7.27 -18.48 10.33
N VAL A 660 -7.78 -17.25 10.27
CA VAL A 660 -7.46 -16.31 9.17
C VAL A 660 -6.17 -15.59 9.53
N VAL A 661 -5.20 -15.59 8.62
CA VAL A 661 -3.88 -15.01 8.86
C VAL A 661 -3.94 -13.49 8.63
N GLU A 662 -3.97 -12.72 9.70
CA GLU A 662 -4.04 -11.26 9.65
C GLU A 662 -2.66 -10.62 9.73
N LEU A 663 -2.24 -10.02 8.61
CA LEU A 663 -0.89 -9.48 8.47
C LEU A 663 -0.77 -8.06 9.05
N GLY A 664 -1.87 -7.30 9.02
CA GLY A 664 -1.91 -5.88 9.36
C GLY A 664 -2.18 -5.00 8.13
N HIS A 665 -2.39 -3.70 8.34
CA HIS A 665 -2.71 -2.74 7.28
C HIS A 665 -3.92 -3.11 6.40
N GLY A 666 -4.89 -3.85 6.97
CA GLY A 666 -6.06 -4.32 6.23
C GLY A 666 -5.76 -5.43 5.23
N VAL A 667 -4.71 -6.23 5.43
CA VAL A 667 -4.40 -7.41 4.61
C VAL A 667 -4.61 -8.69 5.43
N SER A 668 -5.42 -9.60 4.88
CA SER A 668 -5.75 -10.90 5.49
C SER A 668 -5.56 -12.04 4.49
N PHE A 669 -5.22 -13.22 4.98
CA PHE A 669 -4.93 -14.40 4.18
C PHE A 669 -5.77 -15.61 4.62
N LEU A 670 -6.34 -16.28 3.65
CA LEU A 670 -6.70 -17.70 3.74
C LEU A 670 -5.53 -18.51 3.16
N LEU A 671 -5.20 -19.64 3.78
CA LEU A 671 -4.10 -20.49 3.32
C LEU A 671 -4.62 -21.71 2.57
N LEU A 672 -4.05 -21.94 1.39
CA LEU A 672 -4.24 -23.12 0.57
C LEU A 672 -3.00 -24.00 0.66
N LEU A 673 -3.20 -25.26 1.01
CA LEU A 673 -2.16 -26.26 1.17
C LEU A 673 -2.31 -27.36 0.12
N PRO A 674 -1.20 -27.95 -0.36
CA PRO A 674 -1.23 -29.24 -1.03
C PRO A 674 -1.82 -30.36 -0.14
N ALA A 675 -1.91 -31.55 -0.71
CA ALA A 675 -2.10 -32.79 0.06
C ALA A 675 -1.06 -32.88 1.20
N ALA A 676 -1.43 -33.47 2.34
CA ALA A 676 -0.58 -33.61 3.54
C ALA A 676 0.86 -34.02 3.20
N ASP A 677 1.01 -35.13 2.49
CA ASP A 677 2.31 -35.70 2.11
C ASP A 677 3.13 -34.79 1.18
N ASN A 678 2.47 -33.83 0.53
CA ASN A 678 3.05 -32.91 -0.43
C ASN A 678 3.18 -31.47 0.11
N VAL A 679 2.79 -31.16 1.35
CA VAL A 679 2.96 -29.81 1.91
C VAL A 679 4.45 -29.50 2.13
N CYS A 680 5.24 -30.49 2.54
CA CYS A 680 6.68 -30.34 2.78
C CYS A 680 7.50 -31.38 2.02
N SER A 681 8.32 -30.94 1.05
CA SER A 681 9.22 -31.85 0.34
C SER A 681 10.43 -32.24 1.20
N ALA A 682 10.74 -33.54 1.23
CA ALA A 682 11.92 -34.09 1.89
C ALA A 682 13.21 -33.83 1.07
N PRO A 683 14.39 -33.91 1.70
CA PRO A 683 15.68 -33.78 1.00
C PRO A 683 15.79 -34.80 -0.14
N GLY A 684 16.32 -34.37 -1.30
CA GLY A 684 16.58 -35.26 -2.45
C GLY A 684 15.40 -35.46 -3.41
N GLN A 685 14.21 -34.94 -3.10
CA GLN A 685 13.09 -34.95 -4.06
C GLN A 685 13.24 -33.86 -5.13
N SER A 686 12.91 -34.21 -6.38
CA SER A 686 12.91 -33.27 -7.51
C SER A 686 11.90 -32.14 -7.28
N ASN A 687 12.34 -30.91 -7.52
CA ASN A 687 11.52 -29.73 -7.27
C ASN A 687 11.23 -28.98 -8.59
N PRO A 688 9.96 -28.86 -9.02
CA PRO A 688 9.61 -28.15 -10.26
C PRO A 688 9.74 -26.62 -10.15
N TYR A 689 9.90 -26.08 -8.93
CA TYR A 689 9.97 -24.65 -8.67
C TYR A 689 11.43 -24.16 -8.57
N THR A 690 12.04 -23.86 -9.72
CA THR A 690 13.39 -23.32 -9.80
C THR A 690 13.38 -21.79 -9.89
N PRO A 691 14.51 -21.11 -9.60
CA PRO A 691 14.64 -19.68 -9.88
C PRO A 691 14.35 -19.30 -11.33
N LEU A 692 14.69 -20.17 -12.29
CA LEU A 692 14.39 -19.97 -13.71
C LEU A 692 12.88 -19.97 -14.01
N SER A 693 12.06 -20.62 -13.18
CA SER A 693 10.60 -20.57 -13.30
C SER A 693 9.95 -19.42 -12.53
N GLY A 694 10.73 -18.47 -12.00
CA GLY A 694 10.25 -17.25 -11.34
C GLY A 694 9.92 -17.40 -9.84
N PHE A 695 10.35 -18.50 -9.22
CA PHE A 695 10.12 -18.81 -7.81
C PHE A 695 11.42 -18.80 -6.99
N LEU A 696 11.30 -18.72 -5.66
CA LEU A 696 12.43 -18.85 -4.73
C LEU A 696 12.06 -19.76 -3.57
N HIS A 697 13.04 -20.51 -3.08
CA HIS A 697 12.97 -21.25 -1.83
C HIS A 697 13.77 -20.50 -0.76
N LEU A 698 13.07 -19.62 -0.04
CA LEU A 698 13.69 -18.82 1.02
C LEU A 698 13.75 -19.61 2.32
N PRO A 699 14.86 -19.53 3.09
CA PRO A 699 14.85 -19.98 4.48
C PRO A 699 13.68 -19.34 5.23
N LEU A 700 12.92 -20.15 5.98
CA LEU A 700 11.69 -19.71 6.65
C LEU A 700 11.92 -18.47 7.52
N GLN A 701 13.01 -18.46 8.28
CA GLN A 701 13.39 -17.33 9.14
C GLN A 701 13.63 -16.05 8.34
N MET A 702 14.15 -16.15 7.11
CA MET A 702 14.40 -14.97 6.28
C MET A 702 13.11 -14.44 5.65
N PHE A 703 12.21 -15.35 5.26
CA PHE A 703 10.86 -14.99 4.84
C PHE A 703 10.12 -14.26 5.97
N GLU A 704 10.13 -14.82 7.19
CA GLU A 704 9.52 -14.21 8.37
C GLU A 704 10.12 -12.84 8.69
N LEU A 705 11.45 -12.71 8.65
CA LEU A 705 12.15 -11.45 8.87
C LEU A 705 11.69 -10.38 7.85
N GLY A 706 11.72 -10.68 6.56
CA GLY A 706 11.30 -9.76 5.49
C GLY A 706 9.81 -9.41 5.59
N HIS A 707 8.97 -10.39 5.91
CA HIS A 707 7.55 -10.23 6.12
C HIS A 707 7.25 -9.26 7.27
N PHE A 708 7.81 -9.49 8.46
CA PHE A 708 7.55 -8.60 9.60
C PHE A 708 8.17 -7.23 9.44
N CYS A 709 9.31 -7.11 8.75
CA CYS A 709 9.84 -5.79 8.42
C CYS A 709 8.86 -4.96 7.59
N THR A 710 8.00 -5.61 6.80
CA THR A 710 7.00 -4.93 5.94
C THR A 710 5.70 -4.59 6.69
N TYR A 711 5.23 -5.49 7.57
CA TYR A 711 3.90 -5.40 8.19
C TYR A 711 3.89 -5.15 9.70
N LYS A 712 4.97 -5.51 10.42
CA LYS A 712 5.06 -5.47 11.90
C LYS A 712 6.46 -5.02 12.37
N GLU A 713 6.97 -3.91 11.82
CA GLU A 713 8.35 -3.44 12.02
C GLU A 713 8.73 -3.27 13.50
N LYS A 714 7.86 -2.65 14.31
CA LYS A 714 8.10 -2.45 15.75
C LYS A 714 8.30 -3.77 16.49
N PHE A 715 7.44 -4.76 16.20
CA PHE A 715 7.50 -6.09 16.80
C PHE A 715 8.80 -6.80 16.44
N ILE A 716 9.16 -6.85 15.14
CA ILE A 716 10.36 -7.59 14.71
C ILE A 716 11.64 -6.91 15.18
N SER A 717 11.69 -5.58 15.28
CA SER A 717 12.83 -4.88 15.84
C SER A 717 13.04 -5.25 17.32
N LEU A 718 11.98 -5.23 18.13
CA LEU A 718 12.03 -5.65 19.52
C LEU A 718 12.40 -7.13 19.67
N TYR A 719 11.79 -8.02 18.89
CA TYR A 719 12.11 -9.44 18.86
C TYR A 719 13.58 -9.68 18.54
N CYS A 720 14.10 -9.06 17.47
CA CYS A 720 15.51 -9.20 17.09
C CYS A 720 16.44 -8.69 18.19
N ARG A 721 16.13 -7.56 18.84
CA ARG A 721 16.92 -7.01 19.96
C ARG A 721 16.99 -7.97 21.14
N LEU A 722 15.84 -8.47 21.57
CA LEU A 722 15.72 -9.37 22.71
C LEU A 722 16.37 -10.73 22.42
N SER A 723 15.96 -11.36 21.32
CA SER A 723 16.44 -12.68 20.93
C SER A 723 17.96 -12.69 20.66
N SER A 724 18.51 -11.67 19.98
CA SER A 724 19.96 -11.63 19.71
C SER A 724 20.78 -11.42 20.98
N GLY A 725 20.28 -10.62 21.93
CA GLY A 725 20.91 -10.41 23.23
C GLY A 725 20.88 -11.69 24.09
N LEU A 726 19.71 -12.30 24.26
CA LEU A 726 19.53 -13.54 25.01
C LEU A 726 20.34 -14.71 24.41
N ASP A 727 20.36 -14.85 23.09
CA ASP A 727 21.17 -15.85 22.39
C ASP A 727 22.67 -15.70 22.70
N LEU A 728 23.14 -14.46 22.90
CA LEU A 728 24.52 -14.15 23.24
C LEU A 728 24.81 -14.39 24.72
N ASP A 729 23.95 -13.88 25.60
CA ASP A 729 24.05 -14.07 27.05
C ASP A 729 24.00 -15.54 27.45
N ALA A 730 23.20 -16.37 26.76
CA ALA A 730 23.16 -17.81 26.98
C ALA A 730 24.51 -18.47 26.71
N LEU A 731 25.19 -18.08 25.62
CA LEU A 731 26.53 -18.60 25.28
C LEU A 731 27.58 -18.10 26.28
N ILE A 732 27.52 -16.83 26.68
CA ILE A 732 28.45 -16.23 27.65
C ILE A 732 28.33 -16.91 29.01
N THR A 733 27.11 -17.03 29.54
CA THR A 733 26.85 -17.65 30.85
C THR A 733 27.14 -19.15 30.84
N GLN A 734 26.86 -19.84 29.73
CA GLN A 734 27.23 -21.25 29.57
C GLN A 734 28.75 -21.43 29.56
N GLN A 735 29.49 -20.53 28.92
CA GLN A 735 30.95 -20.56 28.94
C GLN A 735 31.49 -20.29 30.34
N ALA A 736 30.98 -19.26 31.03
CA ALA A 736 31.37 -18.95 32.41
C ALA A 736 31.10 -20.13 33.36
N LEU A 737 30.03 -20.89 33.14
CA LEU A 737 29.75 -22.12 33.89
C LEU A 737 30.79 -23.22 33.63
N ARG A 738 31.31 -23.34 32.40
CA ARG A 738 32.37 -24.30 32.05
C ARG A 738 33.74 -23.90 32.59
N GLU A 739 33.98 -22.60 32.74
CA GLU A 739 35.25 -22.03 33.21
C GLU A 739 35.31 -21.85 34.74
N ALA A 740 34.19 -22.00 35.46
CA ALA A 740 34.14 -21.86 36.91
C ALA A 740 34.93 -22.98 37.61
N ILE A 741 35.79 -22.63 38.57
CA ILE A 741 36.71 -23.55 39.23
C ILE A 741 36.29 -23.80 40.69
N THR A 742 35.89 -22.75 41.41
CA THR A 742 35.47 -22.86 42.81
C THR A 742 33.97 -23.11 42.97
N ASP A 743 33.56 -23.76 44.06
CA ASP A 743 32.13 -24.03 44.34
C ASP A 743 31.28 -22.74 44.38
N SER A 744 31.86 -21.64 44.87
CA SER A 744 31.22 -20.32 44.85
C SER A 744 31.02 -19.76 43.44
N GLU A 745 32.02 -19.90 42.56
CA GLU A 745 31.93 -19.48 41.16
C GLU A 745 30.93 -20.34 40.40
N VAL A 746 30.94 -21.65 40.60
CA VAL A 746 29.99 -22.59 39.97
C VAL A 746 28.57 -22.25 40.38
N THR A 747 28.33 -22.00 41.67
CA THR A 747 27.00 -21.65 42.18
C THR A 747 26.51 -20.33 41.55
N THR A 748 27.37 -19.32 41.50
CA THR A 748 27.05 -18.02 40.90
C THR A 748 26.80 -18.14 39.39
N ALA A 749 27.63 -18.89 38.67
CA ALA A 749 27.48 -19.11 37.23
C ALA A 749 26.21 -19.91 36.90
N LYS A 750 25.85 -20.92 37.71
CA LYS A 750 24.60 -21.67 37.57
C LYS A 750 23.38 -20.76 37.75
N GLN A 751 23.36 -19.94 38.80
CA GLN A 751 22.26 -18.99 39.04
C GLN A 751 22.09 -18.00 37.88
N ARG A 752 23.20 -17.45 37.36
CA ARG A 752 23.18 -16.55 36.21
C ARG A 752 22.70 -17.23 34.94
N HIS A 753 23.19 -18.43 34.64
CA HIS A 753 22.76 -19.18 33.46
C HIS A 753 21.27 -19.53 33.54
N GLN A 754 20.79 -19.96 34.71
CA GLN A 754 19.37 -20.24 34.93
C GLN A 754 18.49 -19.00 34.70
N LEU A 755 18.89 -17.84 35.20
CA LEU A 755 18.16 -16.59 34.97
C LEU A 755 18.01 -16.26 33.48
N ILE A 756 19.06 -16.47 32.67
CA ILE A 756 18.98 -16.26 31.22
C ILE A 756 18.05 -17.28 30.56
N LEU A 757 18.07 -18.55 31.00
CA LEU A 757 17.14 -19.57 30.51
C LEU A 757 15.68 -19.21 30.87
N ASP A 758 15.45 -18.65 32.04
CA ASP A 758 14.12 -18.18 32.47
C ASP A 758 13.63 -17.03 31.57
N TYR A 759 14.49 -16.06 31.23
CA TYR A 759 14.17 -15.02 30.25
C TYR A 759 13.93 -15.57 28.84
N ILE A 760 14.69 -16.56 28.38
CA ILE A 760 14.45 -17.23 27.08
C ILE A 760 13.10 -17.96 27.10
N GLN A 761 12.73 -18.56 28.21
CA GLN A 761 11.43 -19.19 28.36
C GLN A 761 10.31 -18.14 28.35
N GLU A 762 10.49 -17.00 29.01
CA GLU A 762 9.52 -15.89 29.01
C GLU A 762 9.37 -15.26 27.61
N ASP A 763 10.48 -15.05 26.89
CA ASP A 763 10.48 -14.61 25.48
C ASP A 763 9.81 -15.63 24.58
N GLY A 764 10.15 -16.92 24.72
CA GLY A 764 9.53 -18.01 23.98
C GLY A 764 8.03 -18.12 24.26
N VAL A 765 7.58 -17.94 25.49
CA VAL A 765 6.15 -17.88 25.85
C VAL A 765 5.50 -16.62 25.26
N SER A 766 6.19 -15.50 25.22
CA SER A 766 5.71 -14.25 24.60
C SER A 766 5.56 -14.41 23.08
N GLU A 767 6.55 -15.01 22.41
CA GLU A 767 6.53 -15.39 20.99
C GLU A 767 5.47 -16.47 20.68
N HIS A 768 5.21 -17.40 21.60
CA HIS A 768 4.16 -18.42 21.47
C HIS A 768 2.76 -17.88 21.80
N ARG A 769 2.66 -16.85 22.65
CA ARG A 769 1.43 -16.08 22.86
C ARG A 769 1.12 -15.21 21.64
N SER A 770 2.14 -14.87 20.86
CA SER A 770 2.03 -14.16 19.59
C SER A 770 1.76 -15.07 18.38
N ARG A 771 0.97 -16.15 18.56
CA ARG A 771 0.49 -16.99 17.44
C ARG A 771 -0.13 -16.14 16.31
N ASP A 772 -0.83 -15.05 16.66
CA ASP A 772 -1.38 -14.04 15.74
C ASP A 772 -0.33 -13.15 15.03
N THR A 773 0.96 -13.28 15.37
CA THR A 773 2.05 -12.54 14.76
C THR A 773 2.96 -13.40 13.91
N ARG A 774 2.69 -14.68 13.66
CA ARG A 774 3.51 -15.45 12.71
C ARG A 774 3.01 -15.28 11.27
N ALA A 775 3.94 -15.23 10.31
CA ALA A 775 3.61 -15.19 8.88
C ALA A 775 3.02 -16.53 8.39
N ILE A 776 3.42 -17.61 9.05
CA ILE A 776 2.85 -18.96 8.92
C ILE A 776 2.50 -19.45 10.33
N PRO A 777 1.26 -19.91 10.57
CA PRO A 777 0.81 -20.37 11.89
C PRO A 777 1.77 -21.39 12.54
N ALA A 778 2.13 -21.18 13.80
CA ALA A 778 3.06 -22.06 14.53
C ALA A 778 2.57 -23.51 14.59
N ASP A 779 1.26 -23.69 14.76
CA ASP A 779 0.62 -24.99 14.84
C ASP A 779 0.67 -25.72 13.50
N LEU A 780 0.62 -25.00 12.38
CA LEU A 780 0.81 -25.54 11.03
C LEU A 780 2.25 -26.02 10.80
N CYS A 781 3.25 -25.23 11.23
CA CYS A 781 4.66 -25.65 11.20
C CYS A 781 4.94 -26.86 12.11
N ARG A 782 4.28 -26.95 13.28
CA ARG A 782 4.37 -28.13 14.15
C ARG A 782 3.66 -29.34 13.57
N HIS A 783 2.52 -29.14 12.91
CA HIS A 783 1.74 -30.20 12.24
C HIS A 783 2.56 -30.81 11.10
N VAL A 784 3.16 -29.99 10.24
CA VAL A 784 4.08 -30.45 9.19
C VAL A 784 5.29 -31.20 9.77
N LYS A 785 5.81 -30.77 10.94
CA LYS A 785 6.88 -31.51 11.65
C LYS A 785 6.40 -32.83 12.28
N ARG A 786 5.12 -32.99 12.60
CA ARG A 786 4.50 -34.23 13.13
C ARG A 786 4.15 -35.21 12.01
N GLU A 787 3.65 -34.72 10.88
CA GLU A 787 3.47 -35.53 9.65
C GLU A 787 4.80 -36.19 9.23
N ARG A 788 5.94 -35.48 9.40
CA ARG A 788 7.29 -36.04 9.21
C ARG A 788 7.63 -37.24 10.13
N ARG A 789 6.97 -37.36 11.30
CA ARG A 789 7.23 -38.43 12.29
C ARG A 789 6.27 -39.62 12.16
N GLY A 790 5.35 -39.61 11.18
CA GLY A 790 4.45 -40.74 10.92
C GLY A 790 3.39 -40.98 12.00
N THR A 791 3.00 -39.96 12.79
CA THR A 791 1.94 -40.10 13.79
C THR A 791 0.57 -39.81 13.17
N GLU A 792 -0.33 -40.80 13.21
CA GLU A 792 -1.71 -40.79 12.69
C GLU A 792 -2.58 -39.71 13.34
N ASP A 793 -2.72 -38.53 12.71
CA ASP A 793 -3.82 -37.58 12.95
C ASP A 793 -3.85 -36.47 11.86
N SER A 794 -3.63 -36.84 10.58
CA SER A 794 -3.37 -35.90 9.46
C SER A 794 -4.62 -35.20 8.87
N ASN A 795 -5.83 -35.64 9.25
CA ASN A 795 -7.09 -35.15 8.66
C ASN A 795 -7.87 -34.13 9.51
N ARG A 796 -7.45 -33.85 10.75
CA ARG A 796 -8.24 -33.07 11.73
C ARG A 796 -8.33 -31.55 11.49
N PHE A 797 -7.61 -30.97 10.52
CA PHE A 797 -7.34 -29.51 10.49
C PHE A 797 -7.60 -28.81 9.15
N HIS A 798 -8.29 -29.48 8.20
CA HIS A 798 -8.24 -29.08 6.79
C HIS A 798 -9.55 -29.33 6.02
N VAL A 799 -9.93 -28.38 5.15
CA VAL A 799 -11.07 -28.50 4.22
C VAL A 799 -10.56 -28.81 2.82
N TYR A 800 -11.00 -29.89 2.17
CA TYR A 800 -10.57 -30.18 0.80
C TYR A 800 -11.31 -29.32 -0.23
N VAL A 801 -10.59 -28.78 -1.19
CA VAL A 801 -11.14 -27.89 -2.21
C VAL A 801 -11.69 -28.71 -3.38
N HIS A 802 -13.01 -28.80 -3.47
CA HIS A 802 -13.67 -29.29 -4.67
C HIS A 802 -13.79 -28.16 -5.70
N VAL A 803 -12.80 -28.04 -6.59
CA VAL A 803 -12.98 -27.28 -7.83
C VAL A 803 -13.68 -28.21 -8.83
N LYS A 804 -15.00 -28.05 -9.03
CA LYS A 804 -15.66 -28.65 -10.20
C LYS A 804 -15.01 -28.07 -11.47
N GLY A 805 -14.60 -28.98 -12.36
CA GLY A 805 -13.94 -28.70 -13.63
C GLY A 805 -14.80 -27.85 -14.55
#